data_AF-A0AAF0TQG2-F1
#
_entry.id   AF-A0AAF0TQG2-F1
#
_cell.length_a   1.000
_cell.length_b   1.000
_cell.length_c   1.000
_cell.angle_alpha   90.00
_cell.angle_beta   90.00
_cell.angle_gamma   90.00
#
_symmetry.space_group_name_H-M   'P 1'
#
loop_
_entity.id
_entity.type
_entity.pdbx_description
1 polymer ?
#
loop_
_entity_poly.entity_id
_entity_poly.type
_entity_poly.pdbx_seq_one_letter_code
_entity_poly.pdbx_strand_id
1 'polypeptide(L)'
;MELTNYSKNVVLLVLLIVFPFSIAAKSKSPCDFPAVFNFGDSNSDTGGLSAAFGQAGPPAGETYFGAPAGRYCDGRLVIDFIAESLGIPHLSAFLDALGSNFSHGANFATAGSTIRPQNTTLHQSGFSPISLNVQSYEFNDFLHRSQIIRNKGDVFSKLMPKEKHFSQGLYTFDIGQNDLTAGYFNNMSTDQVRAYVPDVIDQFKTVIQGIYSRGGRYFWIHNTGPVGCLPYVLDRLLITAGQVDKAGCASPFNEVAQYFNAKLKESVIQLRKDLPLAALTYVDVYSVKYELIYRANKHVPTQIVGNCNFAAIFNFGDSNSDTGGLSAAFGQAPYPNGETSFHAPAGRFSDGRLLIDFIAEGLDLPYLSAFLDSIGSNFSHGANFATAGSTIRPQNTTMGQSGYSPISLDVQGVQFSDFHTRSQIIRQKGNIFGQLLPKEEDFSQALYTFDIGQNDLTAGYKLNMSTDQVKAYVPDLLFQLSNVIKKVYAKGGRSFWIHNTGPVGCLPYVMDRFMITTAQVDKYGCANPFNEVSKYFNLLLKKSVVQLRKELPLAAFTYVDVYSVKYSLIGHAKKLGFENPFLACCGHGGKYNYNRFIKCGSKKVVNGKEIVIASSCKDPSVRISWDGTHFTEAANKWIFDQIVNGSFSDPPIPLSLACNRVNH
;
A
#
# COMPACT_ATOMS: atom_id res chain seq x y z
N MET A 1 -65.25 -87.11 -31.59
CA MET A 1 -64.18 -86.63 -30.70
C MET A 1 -62.83 -87.03 -31.33
N GLU A 2 -62.44 -86.51 -32.50
CA GLU A 2 -62.25 -85.09 -32.93
C GLU A 2 -60.98 -84.47 -32.34
N LEU A 3 -60.17 -83.71 -33.08
CA LEU A 3 -60.08 -83.52 -34.54
C LEU A 3 -58.64 -83.10 -34.93
N THR A 4 -58.33 -83.12 -36.22
CA THR A 4 -57.03 -82.77 -36.83
C THR A 4 -56.52 -81.35 -36.50
N ASN A 5 -55.19 -81.15 -36.42
CA ASN A 5 -54.51 -80.37 -37.49
C ASN A 5 -52.96 -80.43 -37.54
N TYR A 6 -52.43 -79.99 -38.69
CA TYR A 6 -51.02 -79.69 -38.99
C TYR A 6 -50.69 -78.20 -38.72
N SER A 7 -49.39 -77.87 -38.59
CA SER A 7 -48.66 -76.91 -39.46
C SER A 7 -47.45 -76.26 -38.75
N LYS A 8 -46.67 -75.44 -39.47
CA LYS A 8 -45.37 -74.85 -39.08
C LYS A 8 -45.42 -73.32 -38.93
N ASN A 9 -44.41 -72.80 -38.25
CA ASN A 9 -43.83 -71.44 -38.36
C ASN A 9 -44.71 -70.21 -38.06
N VAL A 10 -44.39 -69.53 -36.95
CA VAL A 10 -44.34 -68.06 -36.91
C VAL A 10 -42.98 -67.67 -36.30
N VAL A 11 -42.33 -66.64 -36.85
CA VAL A 11 -41.03 -66.12 -36.39
C VAL A 11 -41.25 -65.10 -35.28
N LEU A 12 -40.46 -65.15 -34.20
CA LEU A 12 -40.34 -64.04 -33.25
C LEU A 12 -38.88 -63.62 -33.13
N LEU A 13 -38.58 -62.40 -33.55
CA LEU A 13 -37.24 -61.84 -33.64
C LEU A 13 -36.84 -61.22 -32.29
N VAL A 14 -36.11 -61.95 -31.45
CA VAL A 14 -35.58 -61.41 -30.18
C VAL A 14 -34.33 -60.57 -30.47
N LEU A 15 -34.45 -59.25 -30.44
CA LEU A 15 -33.29 -58.36 -30.48
C LEU A 15 -32.50 -58.47 -29.17
N LEU A 16 -31.25 -58.92 -29.28
CA LEU A 16 -30.24 -58.78 -28.22
C LEU A 16 -29.81 -57.31 -28.12
N ILE A 17 -30.52 -56.53 -27.30
CA ILE A 17 -30.05 -55.20 -26.89
C ILE A 17 -28.87 -55.40 -25.94
N VAL A 18 -27.65 -55.38 -26.50
CA VAL A 18 -26.42 -55.27 -25.73
C VAL A 18 -26.37 -53.87 -25.13
N PHE A 19 -26.83 -53.73 -23.88
CA PHE A 19 -26.53 -52.54 -23.09
C PHE A 19 -25.01 -52.44 -22.94
N PRO A 20 -24.37 -51.34 -23.41
CA PRO A 20 -22.98 -51.11 -23.07
C PRO A 20 -22.90 -50.91 -21.56
N PHE A 21 -22.03 -51.67 -20.88
CA PHE A 21 -21.69 -51.41 -19.49
C PHE A 21 -21.10 -50.00 -19.42
N SER A 22 -21.90 -49.03 -18.95
CA SER A 22 -21.42 -47.69 -18.65
C SER A 22 -20.36 -47.82 -17.56
N ILE A 23 -19.08 -47.73 -17.96
CA ILE A 23 -17.96 -47.66 -17.04
C ILE A 23 -18.22 -46.43 -16.18
N ALA A 24 -18.63 -46.64 -14.94
CA ALA A 24 -18.89 -45.57 -13.99
C ALA A 24 -17.59 -44.77 -13.84
N ALA A 25 -17.58 -43.57 -14.41
CA ALA A 25 -16.41 -42.70 -14.33
C ALA A 25 -16.10 -42.49 -12.85
N LYS A 26 -14.92 -42.96 -12.41
CA LYS A 26 -14.49 -42.78 -11.02
C LYS A 26 -14.58 -41.28 -10.71
N SER A 27 -15.47 -40.94 -9.78
CA SER A 27 -15.52 -39.60 -9.22
C SER A 27 -14.10 -39.24 -8.77
N LYS A 28 -13.52 -38.21 -9.40
CA LYS A 28 -12.20 -37.73 -8.97
C LYS A 28 -12.40 -37.15 -7.58
N SER A 29 -11.58 -37.59 -6.62
CA SER A 29 -11.50 -36.95 -5.31
C SER A 29 -11.31 -35.43 -5.51
N PRO A 30 -12.07 -34.58 -4.81
CA PRO A 30 -11.89 -33.13 -4.88
C PRO A 30 -10.43 -32.74 -4.63
N CYS A 31 -9.97 -31.67 -5.29
CA CYS A 31 -8.65 -31.10 -5.00
C CYS A 31 -8.69 -30.44 -3.61
N ASP A 32 -7.82 -30.89 -2.70
CA ASP A 32 -7.58 -30.24 -1.42
C ASP A 32 -6.62 -29.06 -1.61
N PHE A 33 -7.13 -27.83 -1.43
CA PHE A 33 -6.36 -26.59 -1.57
C PHE A 33 -6.20 -25.93 -0.18
N PRO A 34 -5.07 -26.14 0.53
CA PRO A 34 -4.87 -25.64 1.89
C PRO A 34 -4.64 -24.12 1.98
N ALA A 35 -4.60 -23.42 0.84
CA ALA A 35 -4.55 -21.97 0.75
C ALA A 35 -5.06 -21.47 -0.61
N VAL A 36 -5.55 -20.22 -0.64
CA VAL A 36 -5.84 -19.48 -1.88
C VAL A 36 -5.05 -18.17 -1.91
N PHE A 37 -4.41 -17.87 -3.04
CA PHE A 37 -3.66 -16.64 -3.28
C PHE A 37 -4.35 -15.88 -4.42
N ASN A 38 -5.05 -14.80 -4.09
CA ASN A 38 -5.88 -14.07 -5.04
C ASN A 38 -5.19 -12.79 -5.54
N PHE A 39 -5.33 -12.52 -6.84
CA PHE A 39 -4.87 -11.31 -7.53
C PHE A 39 -6.07 -10.75 -8.30
N GLY A 40 -6.17 -9.44 -8.46
CA GLY A 40 -7.43 -8.91 -8.97
C GLY A 40 -7.64 -7.41 -8.96
N ASP A 41 -8.78 -7.01 -9.49
CA ASP A 41 -9.38 -5.70 -9.24
C ASP A 41 -10.49 -5.75 -8.18
N SER A 42 -11.28 -4.67 -8.10
CA SER A 42 -12.46 -4.46 -7.26
C SER A 42 -13.44 -5.63 -7.19
N ASN A 43 -13.53 -6.46 -8.23
CA ASN A 43 -14.39 -7.65 -8.24
C ASN A 43 -13.97 -8.73 -7.22
N SER A 44 -12.70 -8.72 -6.79
CA SER A 44 -12.16 -9.66 -5.78
C SER A 44 -11.35 -8.99 -4.67
N ASP A 45 -11.28 -7.65 -4.60
CA ASP A 45 -10.61 -6.90 -3.53
C ASP A 45 -11.32 -7.05 -2.16
N THR A 46 -10.73 -7.85 -1.25
CA THR A 46 -11.27 -8.04 0.11
C THR A 46 -10.88 -6.94 1.12
N GLY A 47 -10.16 -5.90 0.69
CA GLY A 47 -9.81 -4.73 1.51
C GLY A 47 -8.50 -3.99 1.15
N GLY A 48 -7.77 -4.38 0.11
CA GLY A 48 -6.47 -3.86 -0.31
C GLY A 48 -6.46 -2.36 -0.65
N LEU A 49 -7.33 -1.89 -1.56
CA LEU A 49 -7.41 -0.44 -1.84
C LEU A 49 -7.84 0.32 -0.58
N SER A 50 -8.78 -0.27 0.17
CA SER A 50 -9.36 0.32 1.38
C SER A 50 -8.43 0.35 2.59
N ALA A 51 -7.34 -0.43 2.57
CA ALA A 51 -6.25 -0.34 3.53
C ALA A 51 -5.20 0.68 3.07
N ALA A 52 -4.89 0.73 1.78
CA ALA A 52 -3.89 1.64 1.23
C ALA A 52 -4.36 3.11 1.12
N PHE A 53 -5.60 3.36 0.69
CA PHE A 53 -6.11 4.70 0.34
C PHE A 53 -7.39 5.12 1.06
N GLY A 54 -7.97 4.24 1.88
CA GLY A 54 -9.11 4.54 2.76
C GLY A 54 -10.39 3.77 2.42
N GLN A 55 -11.20 3.51 3.44
CA GLN A 55 -12.34 2.60 3.34
C GLN A 55 -13.37 3.03 2.29
N ALA A 56 -13.78 2.06 1.47
CA ALA A 56 -15.13 2.05 0.92
C ALA A 56 -16.12 2.20 2.10
N GLY A 57 -16.67 3.41 2.26
CA GLY A 57 -17.64 3.73 3.32
C GLY A 57 -19.03 3.15 3.03
N PRO A 58 -20.03 3.39 3.90
CA PRO A 58 -21.41 3.01 3.63
C PRO A 58 -21.83 3.58 2.25
N PRO A 59 -22.25 2.73 1.29
CA PRO A 59 -22.97 1.49 1.54
C PRO A 59 -22.18 0.16 1.63
N ALA A 60 -20.85 0.16 1.67
CA ALA A 60 -20.07 -1.08 1.67
C ALA A 60 -20.22 -1.94 2.94
N GLY A 61 -20.10 -3.27 2.77
CA GLY A 61 -19.96 -4.30 3.82
C GLY A 61 -21.18 -4.62 4.69
N GLU A 62 -22.22 -3.80 4.65
CA GLU A 62 -23.41 -3.89 5.51
C GLU A 62 -24.19 -5.22 5.51
N THR A 63 -24.46 -5.87 4.37
CA THR A 63 -25.39 -7.02 4.28
C THR A 63 -24.82 -8.33 4.86
N TYR A 64 -23.51 -8.36 5.14
CA TYR A 64 -22.85 -9.51 5.75
C TYR A 64 -21.95 -9.16 6.95
N PHE A 65 -21.26 -8.01 6.91
CA PHE A 65 -20.36 -7.56 7.98
C PHE A 65 -21.01 -6.50 8.90
N GLY A 66 -22.19 -5.97 8.56
CA GLY A 66 -22.91 -4.95 9.34
C GLY A 66 -22.26 -3.56 9.36
N ALA A 67 -21.12 -3.40 8.69
CA ALA A 67 -20.30 -2.19 8.68
C ALA A 67 -19.34 -2.17 7.47
N PRO A 68 -18.75 -1.02 7.12
CA PRO A 68 -17.67 -0.90 6.14
C PRO A 68 -16.55 -1.94 6.36
N ALA A 69 -16.40 -2.83 5.39
CA ALA A 69 -15.46 -3.95 5.41
C ALA A 69 -14.32 -3.79 4.39
N GLY A 70 -14.13 -2.59 3.83
CA GLY A 70 -13.12 -2.28 2.83
C GLY A 70 -13.38 -2.81 1.41
N ARG A 71 -14.48 -3.54 1.19
CA ARG A 71 -14.85 -4.10 -0.11
C ARG A 71 -15.74 -3.14 -0.90
N TYR A 72 -15.59 -3.11 -2.22
CA TYR A 72 -16.49 -2.35 -3.11
C TYR A 72 -17.78 -3.13 -3.43
N CYS A 73 -18.40 -3.66 -2.38
CA CYS A 73 -19.60 -4.48 -2.36
C CYS A 73 -20.33 -4.27 -1.02
N ASP A 74 -21.65 -4.45 -1.03
CA ASP A 74 -22.49 -4.43 0.17
C ASP A 74 -22.18 -5.58 1.15
N GLY A 75 -21.44 -6.61 0.75
CA GLY A 75 -21.11 -7.76 1.61
C GLY A 75 -19.95 -8.60 1.07
N ARG A 76 -20.23 -9.88 0.80
CA ARG A 76 -19.24 -10.88 0.32
C ARG A 76 -19.00 -10.79 -1.18
N LEU A 77 -17.75 -10.97 -1.58
CA LEU A 77 -17.28 -11.07 -2.95
C LEU A 77 -17.19 -12.54 -3.40
N VAL A 78 -17.07 -12.77 -4.71
CA VAL A 78 -16.94 -14.11 -5.30
C VAL A 78 -15.81 -14.92 -4.66
N ILE A 79 -14.70 -14.27 -4.28
CA ILE A 79 -13.56 -14.92 -3.63
C ILE A 79 -13.86 -15.46 -2.21
N ASP A 80 -14.81 -14.86 -1.47
CA ASP A 80 -15.25 -15.40 -0.18
C ASP A 80 -16.04 -16.70 -0.36
N PHE A 81 -16.92 -16.74 -1.37
CA PHE A 81 -17.67 -17.95 -1.71
C PHE A 81 -16.77 -19.08 -2.24
N ILE A 82 -15.68 -18.73 -2.95
CA ILE A 82 -14.62 -19.70 -3.31
C ILE A 82 -13.96 -20.24 -2.04
N ALA A 83 -13.54 -19.37 -1.10
CA ALA A 83 -12.95 -19.79 0.18
C ALA A 83 -13.89 -20.69 1.00
N GLU A 84 -15.16 -20.31 1.15
CA GLU A 84 -16.21 -21.11 1.79
C GLU A 84 -16.38 -22.49 1.13
N SER A 85 -16.39 -22.55 -0.21
CA SER A 85 -16.53 -23.82 -0.95
C SER A 85 -15.34 -24.77 -0.78
N LEU A 86 -14.17 -24.25 -0.39
CA LEU A 86 -12.96 -25.00 -0.08
C LEU A 86 -12.82 -25.30 1.43
N GLY A 87 -13.76 -24.85 2.26
CA GLY A 87 -13.73 -25.04 3.71
C GLY A 87 -12.69 -24.20 4.45
N ILE A 88 -12.14 -23.15 3.83
CA ILE A 88 -11.14 -22.26 4.42
C ILE A 88 -11.75 -20.90 4.81
N PRO A 89 -11.12 -20.13 5.73
CA PRO A 89 -11.57 -18.79 6.08
C PRO A 89 -11.52 -17.80 4.89
N HIS A 90 -12.34 -16.75 4.95
CA HIS A 90 -12.26 -15.63 3.99
C HIS A 90 -10.85 -15.03 3.94
N LEU A 91 -10.39 -14.68 2.74
CA LEU A 91 -9.04 -14.18 2.55
C LEU A 91 -8.88 -12.75 3.10
N SER A 92 -7.89 -12.59 3.97
CA SER A 92 -7.42 -11.29 4.40
C SER A 92 -6.70 -10.58 3.24
N ALA A 93 -6.95 -9.29 3.05
CA ALA A 93 -6.23 -8.50 2.07
C ALA A 93 -4.77 -8.29 2.50
N PHE A 94 -3.84 -8.32 1.55
CA PHE A 94 -2.41 -8.27 1.81
C PHE A 94 -1.98 -6.96 2.47
N LEU A 95 -2.55 -5.83 2.04
CA LEU A 95 -2.25 -4.51 2.61
C LEU A 95 -3.06 -4.20 3.88
N ASP A 96 -4.01 -5.07 4.27
CA ASP A 96 -4.77 -4.89 5.50
C ASP A 96 -3.97 -5.42 6.69
N ALA A 97 -3.50 -4.52 7.54
CA ALA A 97 -2.77 -4.89 8.75
C ALA A 97 -3.70 -5.21 9.95
N LEU A 98 -5.00 -4.94 9.86
CA LEU A 98 -5.92 -5.08 10.99
C LEU A 98 -6.74 -6.36 10.89
N GLY A 99 -6.49 -7.30 11.80
CA GLY A 99 -7.29 -8.54 11.90
C GLY A 99 -6.92 -9.65 10.92
N SER A 100 -5.86 -9.47 10.14
CA SER A 100 -5.49 -10.39 9.06
C SER A 100 -4.97 -11.74 9.57
N ASN A 101 -5.39 -12.80 8.87
CA ASN A 101 -4.99 -14.18 9.11
C ASN A 101 -4.67 -14.85 7.77
N PHE A 102 -3.39 -15.02 7.48
CA PHE A 102 -2.90 -15.54 6.21
C PHE A 102 -2.61 -17.05 6.22
N SER A 103 -3.01 -17.77 7.27
CA SER A 103 -2.77 -19.22 7.43
C SER A 103 -3.24 -20.07 6.25
N HIS A 104 -4.29 -19.63 5.56
CA HIS A 104 -4.90 -20.25 4.38
C HIS A 104 -4.76 -19.35 3.12
N GLY A 105 -3.70 -18.55 3.06
CA GLY A 105 -3.38 -17.68 1.92
C GLY A 105 -3.76 -16.21 2.12
N ALA A 106 -3.63 -15.42 1.06
CA ALA A 106 -3.71 -13.95 1.11
C ALA A 106 -4.30 -13.38 -0.19
N ASN A 107 -4.85 -12.17 -0.12
CA ASN A 107 -5.45 -11.50 -1.27
C ASN A 107 -4.72 -10.20 -1.62
N PHE A 108 -4.08 -10.18 -2.78
CA PHE A 108 -3.35 -9.05 -3.37
C PHE A 108 -4.23 -8.20 -4.30
N ALA A 109 -5.48 -8.61 -4.56
CA ALA A 109 -6.41 -7.82 -5.35
C ALA A 109 -6.67 -6.45 -4.71
N THR A 110 -6.81 -5.44 -5.56
CA THR A 110 -6.97 -4.03 -5.14
C THR A 110 -7.96 -3.35 -6.08
N ALA A 111 -8.94 -2.62 -5.55
CA ALA A 111 -9.97 -1.95 -6.35
C ALA A 111 -9.38 -0.91 -7.33
N GLY A 112 -9.99 -0.79 -8.51
CA GLY A 112 -9.46 0.08 -9.57
C GLY A 112 -8.11 -0.35 -10.17
N SER A 113 -7.56 -1.52 -9.80
CA SER A 113 -6.29 -2.02 -10.37
C SER A 113 -6.42 -2.43 -11.83
N THR A 114 -5.33 -2.23 -12.56
CA THR A 114 -5.16 -2.57 -13.97
C THR A 114 -4.02 -3.58 -14.10
N ILE A 115 -4.00 -4.37 -15.17
CA ILE A 115 -2.86 -5.25 -15.48
C ILE A 115 -1.65 -4.38 -15.84
N ARG A 116 -1.84 -3.38 -16.71
CA ARG A 116 -0.80 -2.43 -17.14
C ARG A 116 -0.67 -1.26 -16.15
N PRO A 117 0.53 -0.85 -15.73
CA PRO A 117 0.72 0.36 -14.94
C PRO A 117 0.14 1.61 -15.60
N GLN A 118 -0.55 2.46 -14.84
CA GLN A 118 -1.13 3.71 -15.33
C GLN A 118 -0.15 4.88 -15.23
N ASN A 119 -0.16 5.75 -16.24
CA ASN A 119 0.62 7.00 -16.27
C ASN A 119 -0.08 8.18 -15.57
N THR A 120 -1.13 7.91 -14.79
CA THR A 120 -1.92 8.88 -14.02
C THR A 120 -1.99 8.46 -12.55
N THR A 121 -2.25 9.42 -11.66
CA THR A 121 -2.48 9.14 -10.24
C THR A 121 -3.93 8.77 -9.95
N LEU A 122 -4.18 8.14 -8.80
CA LEU A 122 -5.52 7.79 -8.32
C LEU A 122 -6.48 9.00 -8.32
N HIS A 123 -6.01 10.19 -7.94
CA HIS A 123 -6.80 11.43 -7.97
C HIS A 123 -7.10 11.96 -9.39
N GLN A 124 -6.28 11.62 -10.39
CA GLN A 124 -6.44 12.08 -11.77
C GLN A 124 -7.38 11.20 -12.60
N SER A 125 -7.44 9.90 -12.34
CA SER A 125 -8.17 8.94 -13.18
C SER A 125 -9.10 7.98 -12.44
N GLY A 126 -8.92 7.79 -11.12
CA GLY A 126 -9.63 6.80 -10.32
C GLY A 126 -9.06 5.38 -10.39
N PHE A 127 -7.96 5.14 -11.13
CA PHE A 127 -7.30 3.84 -11.19
C PHE A 127 -6.20 3.72 -10.13
N SER A 128 -6.02 2.51 -9.60
CA SER A 128 -5.05 2.23 -8.54
C SER A 128 -3.61 2.23 -9.06
N PRO A 129 -2.63 2.77 -8.30
CA PRO A 129 -1.21 2.60 -8.61
C PRO A 129 -0.72 1.15 -8.40
N ILE A 130 -1.49 0.31 -7.70
CA ILE A 130 -1.17 -1.10 -7.43
C ILE A 130 -1.65 -1.96 -8.63
N SER A 131 -0.97 -1.83 -9.76
CA SER A 131 -1.22 -2.66 -10.95
C SER A 131 -0.78 -4.12 -10.73
N LEU A 132 -1.16 -5.07 -11.60
CA LEU A 132 -0.92 -6.51 -11.39
C LEU A 132 0.57 -6.87 -11.15
N ASN A 133 1.50 -6.13 -11.74
CA ASN A 133 2.93 -6.28 -11.48
C ASN A 133 3.31 -5.87 -10.03
N VAL A 134 2.62 -4.90 -9.43
CA VAL A 134 2.80 -4.50 -8.02
C VAL A 134 2.25 -5.58 -7.10
N GLN A 135 1.04 -6.11 -7.39
CA GLN A 135 0.46 -7.27 -6.68
C GLN A 135 1.40 -8.50 -6.75
N SER A 136 2.12 -8.67 -7.87
CA SER A 136 3.17 -9.68 -8.01
C SER A 136 4.39 -9.40 -7.12
N TYR A 137 4.81 -8.13 -6.96
CA TYR A 137 5.88 -7.75 -6.03
C TYR A 137 5.46 -8.00 -4.57
N GLU A 138 4.24 -7.64 -4.20
CA GLU A 138 3.63 -7.91 -2.88
C GLU A 138 3.64 -9.42 -2.57
N PHE A 139 3.19 -10.26 -3.50
CA PHE A 139 3.24 -11.73 -3.33
C PHE A 139 4.67 -12.26 -3.18
N ASN A 140 5.64 -11.72 -3.93
CA ASN A 140 7.04 -12.12 -3.83
C ASN A 140 7.62 -11.78 -2.44
N ASP A 141 7.30 -10.61 -1.90
CA ASP A 141 7.71 -10.18 -0.55
C ASP A 141 7.02 -11.02 0.54
N PHE A 142 5.71 -11.21 0.41
CA PHE A 142 4.91 -12.07 1.29
C PHE A 142 5.42 -13.51 1.38
N LEU A 143 5.79 -14.12 0.24
CA LEU A 143 6.29 -15.49 0.20
C LEU A 143 7.51 -15.68 1.10
N HIS A 144 8.45 -14.73 1.10
CA HIS A 144 9.65 -14.79 1.93
C HIS A 144 9.39 -14.33 3.37
N ARG A 145 8.75 -13.18 3.57
CA ARG A 145 8.52 -12.60 4.91
C ARG A 145 7.55 -13.41 5.75
N SER A 146 6.54 -14.04 5.16
CA SER A 146 5.60 -14.90 5.89
C SER A 146 6.32 -16.03 6.63
N GLN A 147 7.37 -16.63 6.05
CA GLN A 147 8.11 -17.71 6.70
C GLN A 147 9.08 -17.18 7.78
N ILE A 148 9.70 -16.02 7.56
CA ILE A 148 10.51 -15.32 8.59
C ILE A 148 9.64 -15.01 9.82
N ILE A 149 8.44 -14.46 9.60
CA ILE A 149 7.50 -14.11 10.68
C ILE A 149 6.87 -15.35 11.31
N ARG A 150 6.56 -16.40 10.53
CA ARG A 150 6.13 -17.71 11.03
C ARG A 150 7.13 -18.32 12.02
N ASN A 151 8.42 -18.20 11.70
CA ASN A 151 9.51 -18.76 12.49
C ASN A 151 9.80 -17.99 13.78
N LYS A 152 9.18 -16.83 14.02
CA LYS A 152 9.17 -16.16 15.33
C LYS A 152 8.34 -16.89 16.39
N GLY A 153 7.53 -17.88 16.00
CA GLY A 153 6.75 -18.70 16.94
C GLY A 153 5.37 -18.13 17.30
N ASP A 154 4.86 -18.56 18.46
CA ASP A 154 3.66 -18.07 19.14
C ASP A 154 2.46 -17.74 18.22
N VAL A 155 1.97 -16.49 18.29
CA VAL A 155 0.89 -15.91 17.50
C VAL A 155 1.13 -16.06 16.00
N PHE A 156 2.34 -15.74 15.54
CA PHE A 156 2.68 -15.69 14.12
C PHE A 156 2.74 -17.08 13.49
N SER A 157 3.11 -18.11 14.27
CA SER A 157 3.04 -19.51 13.85
C SER A 157 1.63 -20.01 13.51
N LYS A 158 0.59 -19.27 13.95
CA LYS A 158 -0.83 -19.56 13.68
C LYS A 158 -1.45 -18.65 12.61
N LEU A 159 -0.93 -17.43 12.43
CA LEU A 159 -1.42 -16.45 11.45
C LEU A 159 -0.74 -16.53 10.07
N MET A 160 0.43 -17.16 9.94
CA MET A 160 1.17 -17.25 8.68
C MET A 160 0.97 -18.61 7.98
N PRO A 161 0.95 -18.67 6.63
CA PRO A 161 0.86 -19.94 5.90
C PRO A 161 2.10 -20.81 6.12
N LYS A 162 1.96 -22.14 6.01
CA LYS A 162 3.10 -23.06 6.00
C LYS A 162 3.74 -23.05 4.61
N GLU A 163 5.06 -23.09 4.51
CA GLU A 163 5.82 -23.11 3.24
C GLU A 163 5.19 -24.00 2.13
N LYS A 164 4.82 -25.25 2.45
CA LYS A 164 4.20 -26.16 1.48
C LYS A 164 2.90 -25.64 0.86
N HIS A 165 2.16 -24.75 1.54
CA HIS A 165 0.91 -24.17 1.05
C HIS A 165 1.11 -23.35 -0.24
N PHE A 166 2.30 -22.78 -0.49
CA PHE A 166 2.57 -22.10 -1.77
C PHE A 166 2.57 -23.08 -2.96
N SER A 167 3.18 -24.26 -2.81
CA SER A 167 3.16 -25.29 -3.86
C SER A 167 1.82 -26.02 -4.02
N GLN A 168 0.97 -25.98 -2.99
CA GLN A 168 -0.32 -26.67 -2.93
C GLN A 168 -1.53 -25.74 -3.10
N GLY A 169 -1.33 -24.43 -3.12
CA GLY A 169 -2.40 -23.43 -3.10
C GLY A 169 -3.02 -23.16 -4.48
N LEU A 170 -4.25 -22.66 -4.45
CA LEU A 170 -4.97 -22.18 -5.63
C LEU A 170 -4.69 -20.70 -5.88
N TYR A 171 -4.31 -20.34 -7.10
CA TYR A 171 -3.98 -18.99 -7.51
C TYR A 171 -5.11 -18.41 -8.37
N THR A 172 -5.90 -17.49 -7.81
CA THR A 172 -7.11 -16.94 -8.43
C THR A 172 -6.87 -15.54 -9.04
N PHE A 173 -7.50 -15.25 -10.18
CA PHE A 173 -7.38 -13.99 -10.91
C PHE A 173 -8.74 -13.49 -11.41
N ASP A 174 -9.19 -12.29 -11.02
CA ASP A 174 -10.29 -11.52 -11.65
C ASP A 174 -9.82 -10.07 -11.88
N ILE A 175 -9.28 -9.81 -13.08
CA ILE A 175 -8.67 -8.51 -13.47
C ILE A 175 -8.69 -8.31 -14.99
N GLY A 176 -8.61 -7.05 -15.42
CA GLY A 176 -8.52 -6.62 -16.83
C GLY A 176 -9.68 -5.72 -17.27
N GLN A 177 -10.74 -5.66 -16.47
CA GLN A 177 -11.88 -4.76 -16.67
C GLN A 177 -11.44 -3.30 -16.79
N ASN A 178 -10.56 -2.89 -15.87
CA ASN A 178 -10.12 -1.52 -15.70
C ASN A 178 -9.13 -1.09 -16.79
N ASP A 179 -8.36 -2.00 -17.39
CA ASP A 179 -7.48 -1.67 -18.51
C ASP A 179 -8.31 -1.14 -19.69
N LEU A 180 -9.44 -1.80 -19.98
CA LEU A 180 -10.35 -1.39 -21.05
C LEU A 180 -11.00 -0.02 -20.77
N THR A 181 -11.53 0.19 -19.56
CA THR A 181 -12.16 1.47 -19.19
C THR A 181 -11.15 2.60 -19.04
N ALA A 182 -9.89 2.32 -18.66
CA ALA A 182 -8.81 3.29 -18.67
C ALA A 182 -8.54 3.83 -20.07
N GLY A 183 -8.58 3.00 -21.11
CA GLY A 183 -8.51 3.49 -22.50
C GLY A 183 -9.64 4.44 -22.85
N TYR A 184 -10.89 4.03 -22.60
CA TYR A 184 -12.06 4.86 -22.91
C TYR A 184 -12.09 6.19 -22.14
N PHE A 185 -11.69 6.20 -20.85
CA PHE A 185 -11.60 7.44 -20.05
C PHE A 185 -10.40 8.32 -20.43
N ASN A 186 -9.47 7.83 -21.26
CA ASN A 186 -8.46 8.65 -21.94
C ASN A 186 -8.89 8.99 -23.40
N ASN A 187 -10.20 8.99 -23.68
CA ASN A 187 -10.80 9.31 -24.98
C ASN A 187 -10.35 8.43 -26.16
N MET A 188 -9.91 7.19 -25.90
CA MET A 188 -9.55 6.25 -26.97
C MET A 188 -10.79 5.66 -27.64
N SER A 189 -10.73 5.48 -28.96
CA SER A 189 -11.76 4.76 -29.71
C SER A 189 -11.78 3.26 -29.38
N THR A 190 -12.90 2.58 -29.66
CA THR A 190 -13.01 1.12 -29.50
C THR A 190 -11.88 0.35 -30.19
N ASP A 191 -11.42 0.79 -31.36
CA ASP A 191 -10.31 0.12 -32.06
C ASP A 191 -8.94 0.44 -31.46
N GLN A 192 -8.74 1.63 -30.90
CA GLN A 192 -7.54 1.96 -30.12
C GLN A 192 -7.47 1.13 -28.82
N VAL A 193 -8.60 0.94 -28.13
CA VAL A 193 -8.69 0.05 -26.96
C VAL A 193 -8.41 -1.40 -27.36
N ARG A 194 -9.08 -1.89 -28.40
CA ARG A 194 -8.90 -3.25 -28.95
C ARG A 194 -7.46 -3.51 -29.40
N ALA A 195 -6.76 -2.50 -29.92
CA ALA A 195 -5.39 -2.64 -30.43
C ALA A 195 -4.32 -2.92 -29.36
N TYR A 196 -4.47 -2.43 -28.12
CA TYR A 196 -3.47 -2.68 -27.05
C TYR A 196 -3.79 -3.92 -26.18
N VAL A 197 -4.96 -4.56 -26.34
CA VAL A 197 -5.33 -5.79 -25.62
C VAL A 197 -4.24 -6.88 -25.65
N PRO A 198 -3.50 -7.13 -26.75
CA PRO A 198 -2.39 -8.10 -26.75
C PRO A 198 -1.30 -7.80 -25.70
N ASP A 199 -0.88 -6.54 -25.53
CA ASP A 199 0.11 -6.11 -24.53
C ASP A 199 -0.40 -6.32 -23.09
N VAL A 200 -1.70 -6.04 -22.85
CA VAL A 200 -2.36 -6.35 -21.57
C VAL A 200 -2.21 -7.84 -21.24
N ILE A 201 -2.47 -8.71 -22.22
CA ILE A 201 -2.44 -10.17 -22.06
C ILE A 201 -0.99 -10.71 -21.98
N ASP A 202 -0.01 -10.07 -22.62
CA ASP A 202 1.41 -10.39 -22.48
C ASP A 202 1.94 -10.07 -21.07
N GLN A 203 1.55 -8.93 -20.51
CA GLN A 203 1.88 -8.57 -19.12
C GLN A 203 1.20 -9.51 -18.11
N PHE A 204 -0.04 -9.94 -18.36
CA PHE A 204 -0.71 -10.98 -17.56
C PHE A 204 0.05 -12.32 -17.59
N LYS A 205 0.43 -12.81 -18.78
CA LYS A 205 1.22 -14.06 -18.92
C LYS A 205 2.53 -14.00 -18.12
N THR A 206 3.20 -12.85 -18.12
CA THR A 206 4.46 -12.64 -17.39
C THR A 206 4.29 -12.87 -15.89
N VAL A 207 3.17 -12.44 -15.29
CA VAL A 207 2.88 -12.65 -13.87
C VAL A 207 2.56 -14.12 -13.56
N ILE A 208 1.79 -14.81 -14.41
CA ILE A 208 1.53 -16.25 -14.28
C ILE A 208 2.84 -17.07 -14.33
N GLN A 209 3.72 -16.75 -15.28
CA GLN A 209 5.04 -17.38 -15.41
C GLN A 209 5.93 -17.10 -14.18
N GLY A 210 5.90 -15.87 -13.65
CA GLY A 210 6.58 -15.51 -12.41
C GLY A 210 6.14 -16.36 -11.22
N ILE A 211 4.83 -16.47 -10.98
CA ILE A 211 4.25 -17.29 -9.89
C ILE A 211 4.56 -18.78 -10.08
N TYR A 212 4.51 -19.30 -11.32
CA TYR A 212 4.92 -20.66 -11.63
C TYR A 212 6.40 -20.93 -11.29
N SER A 213 7.30 -19.99 -11.62
CA SER A 213 8.73 -20.11 -11.30
C SER A 213 9.00 -20.22 -9.80
N ARG A 214 8.13 -19.63 -8.97
CA ARG A 214 8.19 -19.68 -7.49
C ARG A 214 7.43 -20.85 -6.86
N GLY A 215 6.91 -21.78 -7.67
CA GLY A 215 6.31 -23.01 -7.18
C GLY A 215 4.78 -23.10 -7.31
N GLY A 216 4.08 -22.06 -7.76
CA GLY A 216 2.62 -22.11 -7.95
C GLY A 216 2.21 -23.10 -9.06
N ARG A 217 1.18 -23.92 -8.82
CA ARG A 217 0.77 -25.02 -9.74
C ARG A 217 -0.70 -25.00 -10.16
N TYR A 218 -1.60 -24.37 -9.41
CA TYR A 218 -3.04 -24.44 -9.67
C TYR A 218 -3.57 -23.02 -9.90
N PHE A 219 -4.04 -22.72 -11.11
CA PHE A 219 -4.44 -21.38 -11.53
C PHE A 219 -5.91 -21.35 -11.93
N TRP A 220 -6.65 -20.34 -11.47
CA TRP A 220 -8.09 -20.20 -11.66
C TRP A 220 -8.41 -18.78 -12.14
N ILE A 221 -8.52 -18.64 -13.46
CA ILE A 221 -8.48 -17.35 -14.16
C ILE A 221 -9.89 -17.01 -14.65
N HIS A 222 -10.48 -15.97 -14.07
CA HIS A 222 -11.76 -15.40 -14.50
C HIS A 222 -11.54 -14.53 -15.74
N ASN A 223 -12.59 -14.36 -16.53
CA ASN A 223 -12.64 -13.41 -17.63
C ASN A 223 -13.35 -12.11 -17.20
N THR A 224 -13.14 -11.00 -17.91
CA THR A 224 -13.73 -9.72 -17.50
C THR A 224 -15.25 -9.71 -17.70
N GLY A 225 -15.95 -9.03 -16.79
CA GLY A 225 -17.40 -8.85 -16.84
C GLY A 225 -17.88 -8.00 -18.04
N PRO A 226 -19.21 -7.87 -18.21
CA PRO A 226 -19.80 -7.05 -19.26
C PRO A 226 -19.66 -5.56 -18.92
N VAL A 227 -18.53 -4.98 -19.33
CA VAL A 227 -18.13 -3.58 -19.04
C VAL A 227 -19.22 -2.58 -19.44
N GLY A 228 -19.91 -2.81 -20.55
CA GLY A 228 -21.00 -1.95 -21.03
C GLY A 228 -22.26 -1.98 -20.17
N CYS A 229 -22.41 -2.93 -19.24
CA CYS A 229 -23.53 -2.97 -18.28
C CYS A 229 -23.26 -2.17 -17.00
N LEU A 230 -22.05 -1.64 -16.80
CA LEU A 230 -21.66 -1.03 -15.53
C LEU A 230 -22.14 0.43 -15.47
N PRO A 231 -22.88 0.87 -14.44
CA PRO A 231 -23.46 2.21 -14.39
C PRO A 231 -22.45 3.35 -14.58
N TYR A 232 -21.23 3.22 -14.05
CA TYR A 232 -20.18 4.24 -14.22
C TYR A 232 -19.61 4.34 -15.65
N VAL A 233 -19.84 3.33 -16.49
CA VAL A 233 -19.48 3.31 -17.92
C VAL A 233 -20.61 3.92 -18.75
N LEU A 234 -21.86 3.59 -18.39
CA LEU A 234 -23.08 4.15 -19.00
C LEU A 234 -23.23 5.66 -18.74
N ASP A 235 -22.78 6.14 -17.57
CA ASP A 235 -22.80 7.55 -17.17
C ASP A 235 -21.68 8.38 -17.84
N ARG A 236 -20.45 7.84 -17.89
CA ARG A 236 -19.25 8.60 -18.33
C ARG A 236 -19.02 8.65 -19.83
N LEU A 237 -19.61 7.75 -20.61
CA LEU A 237 -19.32 7.61 -22.04
C LEU A 237 -20.55 7.94 -22.90
N LEU A 238 -20.33 8.67 -23.99
CA LEU A 238 -21.39 9.02 -24.93
C LEU A 238 -21.86 7.77 -25.69
N ILE A 239 -23.07 7.31 -25.36
CA ILE A 239 -23.71 6.13 -25.94
C ILE A 239 -25.01 6.59 -26.61
N THR A 240 -25.22 6.22 -27.88
CA THR A 240 -26.49 6.47 -28.58
C THR A 240 -27.50 5.35 -28.29
N ALA A 241 -28.80 5.64 -28.41
CA ALA A 241 -29.86 4.67 -28.15
C ALA A 241 -29.76 3.38 -29.01
N GLY A 242 -29.14 3.46 -30.19
CA GLY A 242 -28.88 2.30 -31.06
C GLY A 242 -27.68 1.44 -30.67
N GLN A 243 -26.90 1.85 -29.66
CA GLN A 243 -25.73 1.13 -29.13
C GLN A 243 -26.03 0.41 -27.81
N VAL A 244 -27.27 0.44 -27.33
CA VAL A 244 -27.72 -0.19 -26.08
C VAL A 244 -28.45 -1.51 -26.39
N ASP A 245 -28.13 -2.58 -25.67
CA ASP A 245 -28.75 -3.89 -25.81
C ASP A 245 -30.04 -4.05 -24.99
N LYS A 246 -30.63 -5.25 -25.03
CA LYS A 246 -31.91 -5.56 -24.36
C LYS A 246 -31.83 -5.58 -22.83
N ALA A 247 -30.63 -5.59 -22.23
CA ALA A 247 -30.41 -5.50 -20.79
C ALA A 247 -30.08 -4.07 -20.33
N GLY A 248 -30.02 -3.10 -21.26
CA GLY A 248 -29.61 -1.73 -20.97
C GLY A 248 -28.10 -1.49 -21.07
N CYS A 249 -27.33 -2.44 -21.62
CA CYS A 249 -25.88 -2.38 -21.65
C CYS A 249 -25.34 -1.84 -22.99
N ALA A 250 -24.23 -1.09 -22.95
CA ALA A 250 -23.58 -0.57 -24.15
C ALA A 250 -22.80 -1.66 -24.92
N SER A 251 -23.35 -2.09 -26.06
CA SER A 251 -22.79 -3.14 -26.92
C SER A 251 -21.32 -2.90 -27.35
N PRO A 252 -20.89 -1.69 -27.78
CA PRO A 252 -19.52 -1.49 -28.26
C PRO A 252 -18.43 -1.73 -27.21
N PHE A 253 -18.74 -1.56 -25.93
CA PHE A 253 -17.81 -1.81 -24.82
C PHE A 253 -17.86 -3.29 -24.38
N ASN A 254 -19.05 -3.90 -24.46
CA ASN A 254 -19.22 -5.35 -24.28
C ASN A 254 -18.49 -6.18 -25.35
N GLU A 255 -18.48 -5.74 -26.62
CA GLU A 255 -17.70 -6.37 -27.70
C GLU A 255 -16.18 -6.39 -27.41
N VAL A 256 -15.65 -5.33 -26.82
CA VAL A 256 -14.22 -5.26 -26.47
C VAL A 256 -13.90 -6.09 -25.22
N ALA A 257 -14.81 -6.15 -24.25
CA ALA A 257 -14.74 -7.11 -23.15
C ALA A 257 -14.72 -8.56 -23.66
N GLN A 258 -15.58 -8.91 -24.63
CA GLN A 258 -15.59 -10.22 -25.29
C GLN A 258 -14.30 -10.50 -26.08
N TYR A 259 -13.74 -9.49 -26.77
CA TYR A 259 -12.45 -9.62 -27.47
C TYR A 259 -11.28 -9.88 -26.50
N PHE A 260 -11.21 -9.13 -25.39
CA PHE A 260 -10.26 -9.38 -24.30
C PHE A 260 -10.41 -10.82 -23.75
N ASN A 261 -11.65 -11.24 -23.49
CA ASN A 261 -11.97 -12.58 -23.00
C ASN A 261 -11.53 -13.70 -23.97
N ALA A 262 -11.59 -13.45 -25.28
CA ALA A 262 -11.06 -14.36 -26.30
C ALA A 262 -9.52 -14.43 -26.27
N LYS A 263 -8.82 -13.29 -26.18
CA LYS A 263 -7.34 -13.25 -26.11
C LYS A 263 -6.77 -13.81 -24.81
N LEU A 264 -7.48 -13.64 -23.69
CA LEU A 264 -7.18 -14.32 -22.43
C LEU A 264 -7.34 -15.84 -22.58
N LYS A 265 -8.41 -16.32 -23.22
CA LYS A 265 -8.65 -17.76 -23.47
C LYS A 265 -7.59 -18.39 -24.38
N GLU A 266 -7.21 -17.71 -25.46
CA GLU A 266 -6.07 -18.11 -26.32
C GLU A 266 -4.78 -18.26 -25.50
N SER A 267 -4.49 -17.28 -24.63
CA SER A 267 -3.27 -17.28 -23.82
C SER A 267 -3.28 -18.34 -22.71
N VAL A 268 -4.42 -18.65 -22.10
CA VAL A 268 -4.54 -19.80 -21.18
C VAL A 268 -4.32 -21.13 -21.92
N ILE A 269 -4.76 -21.26 -23.17
CA ILE A 269 -4.48 -22.44 -24.01
C ILE A 269 -2.98 -22.57 -24.31
N GLN A 270 -2.26 -21.45 -24.49
CA GLN A 270 -0.81 -21.48 -24.70
C GLN A 270 -0.03 -21.77 -23.41
N LEU A 271 -0.36 -21.10 -22.30
CA LEU A 271 0.26 -21.34 -20.98
C LEU A 271 0.16 -22.81 -20.53
N ARG A 272 -0.92 -23.53 -20.87
CA ARG A 272 -1.07 -24.98 -20.60
C ARG A 272 -0.04 -25.86 -21.33
N LYS A 273 0.56 -25.38 -22.42
CA LYS A 273 1.66 -26.06 -23.12
C LYS A 273 3.00 -25.68 -22.49
N ASP A 274 3.18 -24.39 -22.22
CA ASP A 274 4.44 -23.82 -21.74
C ASP A 274 4.75 -24.20 -20.28
N LEU A 275 3.71 -24.44 -19.47
CA LEU A 275 3.80 -24.71 -18.03
C LEU A 275 3.27 -26.12 -17.70
N PRO A 276 3.94 -27.21 -18.14
CA PRO A 276 3.38 -28.57 -18.10
C PRO A 276 3.17 -29.15 -16.68
N LEU A 277 3.71 -28.52 -15.63
CA LEU A 277 3.44 -28.87 -14.24
C LEU A 277 2.24 -28.12 -13.64
N ALA A 278 1.59 -27.23 -14.40
CA ALA A 278 0.49 -26.39 -13.93
C ALA A 278 -0.87 -26.81 -14.48
N ALA A 279 -1.88 -26.81 -13.62
CA ALA A 279 -3.28 -26.86 -14.02
C ALA A 279 -3.83 -25.43 -14.11
N LEU A 280 -4.15 -24.97 -15.32
CA LEU A 280 -4.76 -23.65 -15.54
C LEU A 280 -6.23 -23.79 -15.96
N THR A 281 -7.16 -23.25 -15.18
CA THR A 281 -8.59 -23.17 -15.47
C THR A 281 -8.95 -21.77 -15.95
N TYR A 282 -9.79 -21.69 -16.98
CA TYR A 282 -10.41 -20.45 -17.47
C TYR A 282 -11.89 -20.49 -17.11
N VAL A 283 -12.43 -19.37 -16.62
CA VAL A 283 -13.80 -19.27 -16.08
C VAL A 283 -14.56 -18.15 -16.77
N ASP A 284 -15.76 -18.46 -17.27
CA ASP A 284 -16.62 -17.47 -17.92
C ASP A 284 -17.54 -16.79 -16.90
N VAL A 285 -17.08 -15.65 -16.41
CA VAL A 285 -17.75 -14.79 -15.44
C VAL A 285 -18.57 -13.70 -16.14
N TYR A 286 -18.21 -13.32 -17.38
CA TYR A 286 -18.98 -12.41 -18.24
C TYR A 286 -20.46 -12.81 -18.30
N SER A 287 -20.73 -14.07 -18.70
CA SER A 287 -22.09 -14.57 -18.91
C SER A 287 -22.91 -14.60 -17.62
N VAL A 288 -22.26 -14.86 -16.48
CA VAL A 288 -22.91 -14.88 -15.15
C VAL A 288 -23.21 -13.46 -14.65
N LYS A 289 -22.26 -12.53 -14.76
CA LYS A 289 -22.46 -11.12 -14.33
C LYS A 289 -23.53 -10.42 -15.19
N TYR A 290 -23.64 -10.73 -16.49
CA TYR A 290 -24.68 -10.17 -17.39
C TYR A 290 -26.09 -10.53 -16.92
N GLU A 291 -26.35 -11.82 -16.68
CA GLU A 291 -27.64 -12.30 -16.17
C GLU A 291 -27.96 -11.71 -14.78
N LEU A 292 -26.96 -11.46 -13.92
CA LEU A 292 -27.17 -11.01 -12.55
C LEU A 292 -27.65 -9.55 -12.41
N ILE A 293 -27.23 -8.65 -13.30
CA ILE A 293 -27.38 -7.18 -13.17
C ILE A 293 -28.85 -6.69 -13.10
N TYR A 294 -29.78 -7.56 -13.47
CA TYR A 294 -31.23 -7.43 -13.41
C TYR A 294 -31.86 -7.27 -11.97
N ARG A 295 -31.11 -6.91 -10.85
CA ARG A 295 -31.47 -7.22 -9.40
C ARG A 295 -31.36 -6.12 -8.24
N ALA A 296 -30.74 -6.32 -7.02
CA ALA A 296 -31.24 -5.80 -5.67
C ALA A 296 -30.33 -4.91 -4.66
N ASN A 297 -30.79 -4.59 -3.41
CA ASN A 297 -30.29 -3.62 -2.33
C ASN A 297 -30.87 -3.90 -0.87
N LYS A 298 -30.68 -3.26 0.36
CA LYS A 298 -29.72 -2.46 1.25
C LYS A 298 -30.41 -2.18 2.69
N HIS A 299 -30.03 -1.50 3.84
CA HIS A 299 -28.88 -0.69 4.41
C HIS A 299 -28.73 -0.47 6.00
N VAL A 300 -27.51 -0.29 6.64
CA VAL A 300 -27.24 0.03 8.14
C VAL A 300 -25.88 0.72 8.64
N PRO A 301 -25.78 1.44 9.84
CA PRO A 301 -24.55 2.07 10.53
C PRO A 301 -24.45 1.95 12.13
N THR A 302 -23.55 2.45 13.08
CA THR A 302 -22.14 3.03 13.31
C THR A 302 -21.69 3.11 14.86
N GLN A 303 -20.65 3.89 15.36
CA GLN A 303 -19.88 3.74 16.68
C GLN A 303 -19.28 5.05 17.42
N ILE A 304 -18.89 5.06 18.75
CA ILE A 304 -18.25 6.18 19.60
C ILE A 304 -17.68 5.75 21.04
N VAL A 305 -17.00 6.57 21.94
CA VAL A 305 -15.53 6.94 22.20
C VAL A 305 -15.17 7.64 23.60
N GLY A 306 -13.97 7.46 24.27
CA GLY A 306 -13.39 8.43 25.31
C GLY A 306 -12.25 8.12 26.41
N ASN A 307 -11.57 9.18 26.94
CA ASN A 307 -10.60 9.48 28.10
C ASN A 307 -9.12 8.92 28.26
N CYS A 308 -8.20 9.58 29.05
CA CYS A 308 -6.70 9.73 28.85
C CYS A 308 -5.59 9.20 29.85
N ASN A 309 -4.50 8.56 29.33
CA ASN A 309 -3.09 8.32 29.81
C ASN A 309 -2.17 7.85 28.62
N PHE A 310 -0.95 8.33 28.33
CA PHE A 310 -0.21 7.99 27.07
C PHE A 310 0.00 6.47 26.78
N ALA A 311 -0.97 5.83 26.09
CA ALA A 311 -0.97 4.41 25.78
C ALA A 311 -0.45 4.07 24.37
N ALA A 312 -0.38 5.07 23.48
CA ALA A 312 -0.05 4.89 22.07
C ALA A 312 0.61 6.13 21.43
N ILE A 313 1.33 5.92 20.33
CA ILE A 313 1.78 6.99 19.41
C ILE A 313 1.18 6.74 18.01
N PHE A 314 0.60 7.79 17.40
CA PHE A 314 0.14 7.78 16.02
C PHE A 314 0.96 8.76 15.20
N ASN A 315 1.83 8.23 14.34
CA ASN A 315 2.79 9.02 13.57
C ASN A 315 2.31 9.26 12.12
N PHE A 316 2.48 10.50 11.65
CA PHE A 316 2.22 10.97 10.30
C PHE A 316 3.50 11.61 9.76
N GLY A 317 3.86 11.38 8.51
CA GLY A 317 5.17 11.82 8.07
C GLY A 317 5.61 11.42 6.67
N ASP A 318 6.84 11.80 6.35
CA ASP A 318 7.59 11.28 5.21
C ASP A 318 8.70 10.30 5.62
N SER A 319 9.72 10.09 4.77
CA SER A 319 10.80 9.13 4.99
C SER A 319 11.65 9.39 6.23
N ASN A 320 11.61 10.60 6.81
CA ASN A 320 12.25 10.88 8.10
C ASN A 320 11.64 10.09 9.27
N SER A 321 10.40 9.58 9.12
CA SER A 321 9.71 8.76 10.13
C SER A 321 9.03 7.51 9.58
N ASP A 322 9.24 7.12 8.31
CA ASP A 322 8.67 5.89 7.73
C ASP A 322 9.30 4.61 8.32
N THR A 323 8.53 3.85 9.12
CA THR A 323 8.96 2.57 9.71
C THR A 323 8.69 1.33 8.83
N GLY A 324 8.18 1.52 7.61
CA GLY A 324 7.96 0.46 6.61
C GLY A 324 6.74 0.65 5.68
N GLY A 325 6.01 1.77 5.77
CA GLY A 325 4.79 2.05 5.02
C GLY A 325 4.99 2.08 3.50
N LEU A 326 6.01 2.79 2.98
CA LEU A 326 6.29 2.72 1.54
C LEU A 326 6.77 1.31 1.14
N SER A 327 7.59 0.70 2.00
CA SER A 327 8.16 -0.63 1.73
C SER A 327 7.10 -1.73 1.63
N ALA A 328 6.06 -1.69 2.47
CA ALA A 328 4.96 -2.66 2.43
C ALA A 328 4.04 -2.48 1.20
N ALA A 329 3.80 -1.23 0.78
CA ALA A 329 2.90 -0.94 -0.34
C ALA A 329 3.59 -0.95 -1.73
N PHE A 330 4.91 -0.76 -1.81
CA PHE A 330 5.63 -0.59 -3.09
C PHE A 330 6.94 -1.38 -3.20
N GLY A 331 7.31 -2.17 -2.20
CA GLY A 331 8.48 -3.05 -2.20
C GLY A 331 9.62 -2.58 -1.28
N GLN A 332 10.25 -3.55 -0.61
CA GLN A 332 11.20 -3.34 0.48
C GLN A 332 12.40 -2.44 0.11
N ALA A 333 12.69 -1.46 0.97
CA ALA A 333 13.92 -0.67 0.91
C ALA A 333 15.17 -1.60 0.88
N PRO A 334 16.14 -1.43 -0.04
CA PRO A 334 17.20 -2.41 -0.24
C PRO A 334 18.26 -2.38 0.87
N TYR A 335 18.90 -3.51 1.15
CA TYR A 335 20.17 -3.56 1.91
C TYR A 335 21.20 -2.64 1.21
N PRO A 336 21.93 -1.76 1.92
CA PRO A 336 22.27 -1.81 3.35
C PRO A 336 21.34 -1.07 4.34
N ASN A 337 20.15 -0.62 3.93
CA ASN A 337 19.21 -0.04 4.92
C ASN A 337 18.92 -1.04 6.06
N GLY A 338 18.92 -0.54 7.30
CA GLY A 338 18.68 -1.33 8.52
C GLY A 338 19.87 -2.16 9.06
N GLU A 339 21.06 -2.10 8.47
CA GLU A 339 22.20 -2.94 8.89
C GLU A 339 22.69 -2.73 10.34
N THR A 340 22.58 -1.52 10.89
CA THR A 340 23.11 -1.15 12.22
C THR A 340 22.32 -1.78 13.36
N SER A 341 20.99 -1.56 13.42
CA SER A 341 20.14 -2.03 14.53
C SER A 341 19.28 -3.25 14.21
N PHE A 342 18.97 -3.50 12.93
CA PHE A 342 18.09 -4.60 12.52
C PHE A 342 18.84 -5.72 11.79
N HIS A 343 20.10 -5.47 11.39
CA HIS A 343 20.99 -6.37 10.65
C HIS A 343 20.43 -6.89 9.31
N ALA A 344 19.33 -6.30 8.86
CA ALA A 344 18.61 -6.61 7.63
C ALA A 344 17.67 -5.42 7.31
N PRO A 345 17.19 -5.31 6.06
CA PRO A 345 16.17 -4.32 5.70
C PRO A 345 14.91 -4.40 6.57
N ALA A 346 14.62 -3.31 7.28
CA ALA A 346 13.48 -3.14 8.19
C ALA A 346 12.58 -1.97 7.78
N GLY A 347 12.38 -1.80 6.47
CA GLY A 347 11.48 -0.81 5.86
C GLY A 347 11.91 0.66 5.91
N ARG A 348 12.77 1.02 6.88
CA ARG A 348 13.28 2.37 7.17
C ARG A 348 14.36 2.82 6.17
N PHE A 349 14.41 4.12 5.88
CA PHE A 349 15.40 4.75 4.99
C PHE A 349 16.61 5.30 5.78
N SER A 350 17.26 4.41 6.54
CA SER A 350 18.45 4.71 7.35
C SER A 350 19.29 3.44 7.52
N ASP A 351 20.50 3.53 8.06
CA ASP A 351 21.26 2.36 8.52
C ASP A 351 20.60 1.66 9.71
N GLY A 352 19.68 2.33 10.42
CA GLY A 352 18.93 1.74 11.51
C GLY A 352 17.70 2.54 11.93
N ARG A 353 17.64 2.91 13.21
CA ARG A 353 16.51 3.58 13.86
C ARG A 353 16.31 5.01 13.39
N LEU A 354 15.04 5.39 13.26
CA LEU A 354 14.59 6.73 12.94
C LEU A 354 14.29 7.55 14.21
N LEU A 355 14.11 8.86 14.06
CA LEU A 355 13.76 9.76 15.16
C LEU A 355 12.45 9.33 15.88
N ILE A 356 11.51 8.72 15.15
CA ILE A 356 10.27 8.18 15.73
C ILE A 356 10.50 6.91 16.58
N ASP A 357 11.50 6.08 16.27
CA ASP A 357 11.84 4.91 17.09
C ASP A 357 12.38 5.36 18.46
N PHE A 358 13.24 6.38 18.48
CA PHE A 358 13.72 6.99 19.72
C PHE A 358 12.64 7.75 20.51
N ILE A 359 11.63 8.32 19.83
CA ILE A 359 10.45 8.89 20.50
C ILE A 359 9.60 7.80 21.20
N ALA A 360 9.54 6.58 20.64
CA ALA A 360 8.91 5.45 21.31
C ALA A 360 9.74 4.96 22.51
N GLU A 361 11.06 4.79 22.35
CA GLU A 361 11.98 4.46 23.47
C GLU A 361 11.86 5.48 24.62
N GLY A 362 11.82 6.77 24.32
CA GLY A 362 11.70 7.87 25.29
C GLY A 362 10.34 8.01 25.98
N LEU A 363 9.39 7.12 25.68
CA LEU A 363 8.07 7.01 26.31
C LEU A 363 7.79 5.60 26.87
N ASP A 364 8.81 4.73 26.93
CA ASP A 364 8.71 3.31 27.30
C ASP A 364 7.73 2.50 26.41
N LEU A 365 7.57 2.91 25.15
CA LEU A 365 6.68 2.28 24.16
C LEU A 365 7.47 1.47 23.11
N PRO A 366 6.90 0.39 22.55
CA PRO A 366 7.54 -0.39 21.48
C PRO A 366 7.60 0.40 20.16
N TYR A 367 8.57 0.06 19.29
CA TYR A 367 8.68 0.66 17.95
C TYR A 367 7.38 0.53 17.17
N LEU A 368 6.98 1.60 16.47
CA LEU A 368 5.72 1.62 15.75
C LEU A 368 5.74 0.74 14.50
N SER A 369 4.79 -0.19 14.45
CA SER A 369 4.41 -0.93 13.25
C SER A 369 3.89 0.04 12.19
N ALA A 370 4.31 -0.13 10.94
CA ALA A 370 3.75 0.61 9.83
C ALA A 370 2.31 0.14 9.57
N PHE A 371 1.37 1.08 9.41
CA PHE A 371 -0.06 0.79 9.23
C PHE A 371 -0.35 -0.07 7.99
N LEU A 372 0.48 0.07 6.95
CA LEU A 372 0.37 -0.66 5.69
C LEU A 372 1.08 -2.03 5.72
N ASP A 373 1.83 -2.34 6.78
CA ASP A 373 2.49 -3.64 6.90
C ASP A 373 1.60 -4.64 7.63
N SER A 374 1.15 -5.68 6.92
CA SER A 374 0.32 -6.74 7.50
C SER A 374 1.12 -7.89 8.13
N ILE A 375 2.42 -8.01 7.86
CA ILE A 375 3.18 -9.22 8.23
C ILE A 375 3.94 -9.03 9.55
N GLY A 376 3.20 -9.22 10.65
CA GLY A 376 3.77 -9.25 12.00
C GLY A 376 3.59 -7.99 12.82
N SER A 377 2.81 -7.03 12.31
CA SER A 377 2.49 -5.78 13.01
C SER A 377 1.71 -5.98 14.30
N ASN A 378 2.04 -5.14 15.27
CA ASN A 378 1.34 -4.98 16.55
C ASN A 378 1.04 -3.49 16.73
N PHE A 379 -0.24 -3.15 16.87
CA PHE A 379 -0.72 -1.78 17.00
C PHE A 379 -1.29 -1.45 18.39
N SER A 380 -1.13 -2.35 19.36
CA SER A 380 -1.60 -2.16 20.75
C SER A 380 -1.10 -0.85 21.40
N HIS A 381 0.05 -0.34 20.95
CA HIS A 381 0.66 0.90 21.42
C HIS A 381 0.78 1.95 20.29
N GLY A 382 -0.13 1.90 19.31
CA GLY A 382 -0.23 2.87 18.22
C GLY A 382 0.26 2.37 16.86
N ALA A 383 0.30 3.26 15.87
CA ALA A 383 0.54 2.93 14.46
C ALA A 383 1.25 4.06 13.71
N ASN A 384 2.03 3.71 12.70
CA ASN A 384 2.72 4.68 11.85
C ASN A 384 2.13 4.74 10.44
N PHE A 385 1.63 5.91 10.04
CA PHE A 385 1.04 6.20 8.74
C PHE A 385 2.03 6.89 7.77
N ALA A 386 3.24 7.26 8.24
CA ALA A 386 4.25 7.89 7.40
C ALA A 386 4.69 6.97 6.24
N THR A 387 4.95 7.54 5.07
CA THR A 387 5.55 6.80 3.93
C THR A 387 6.67 7.60 3.27
N ALA A 388 7.71 6.92 2.83
CA ALA A 388 8.88 7.55 2.24
C ALA A 388 8.54 8.33 0.96
N GLY A 389 8.95 9.60 0.89
CA GLY A 389 8.58 10.48 -0.21
C GLY A 389 7.14 11.01 -0.18
N SER A 390 6.39 10.84 0.92
CA SER A 390 5.10 11.52 1.12
C SER A 390 5.23 13.03 1.10
N THR A 391 4.22 13.69 0.56
CA THR A 391 4.03 15.15 0.54
C THR A 391 2.77 15.53 1.32
N ILE A 392 2.70 16.76 1.82
CA ILE A 392 1.51 17.32 2.46
C ILE A 392 0.36 17.39 1.46
N ARG A 393 0.63 17.91 0.25
CA ARG A 393 -0.33 17.97 -0.85
C ARG A 393 -0.13 16.79 -1.81
N PRO A 394 -1.20 16.15 -2.34
CA PRO A 394 -1.09 15.21 -3.46
C PRO A 394 -0.30 15.78 -4.64
N GLN A 395 0.51 14.94 -5.30
CA GLN A 395 1.28 15.35 -6.49
C GLN A 395 0.56 14.94 -7.77
N ASN A 396 0.51 15.82 -8.77
CA ASN A 396 -0.09 15.56 -10.08
C ASN A 396 0.77 14.65 -11.00
N THR A 397 1.58 13.77 -10.40
CA THR A 397 2.58 12.92 -11.06
C THR A 397 2.63 11.57 -10.37
N THR A 398 2.80 10.48 -11.11
CA THR A 398 3.00 9.15 -10.50
C THR A 398 4.36 9.05 -9.82
N MET A 399 4.50 8.08 -8.90
CA MET A 399 5.77 7.79 -8.23
C MET A 399 6.91 7.48 -9.22
N GLY A 400 6.59 6.86 -10.36
CA GLY A 400 7.56 6.62 -11.44
C GLY A 400 8.02 7.88 -12.17
N GLN A 401 7.21 8.94 -12.18
CA GLN A 401 7.53 10.22 -12.85
C GLN A 401 8.36 11.17 -11.97
N SER A 402 8.06 11.26 -10.67
CA SER A 402 8.66 12.27 -9.76
C SER A 402 9.45 11.69 -8.57
N GLY A 403 9.23 10.41 -8.24
CA GLY A 403 9.77 9.75 -7.06
C GLY A 403 9.10 10.15 -5.74
N TYR A 404 7.89 10.69 -5.77
CA TYR A 404 7.08 10.96 -4.58
C TYR A 404 6.01 9.87 -4.37
N SER A 405 5.66 9.60 -3.10
CA SER A 405 4.65 8.61 -2.74
C SER A 405 3.24 9.09 -3.14
N PRO A 406 2.36 8.21 -3.64
CA PRO A 406 0.95 8.53 -3.84
C PRO A 406 0.17 8.62 -2.51
N ILE A 407 0.81 8.31 -1.37
CA ILE A 407 0.21 8.35 -0.03
C ILE A 407 0.60 9.68 0.62
N SER A 408 -0.05 10.76 0.19
CA SER A 408 0.09 12.10 0.78
C SER A 408 -0.58 12.21 2.15
N LEU A 409 -0.34 13.31 2.87
CA LEU A 409 -0.81 13.49 4.26
C LEU A 409 -2.33 13.39 4.41
N ASP A 410 -3.09 13.79 3.41
CA ASP A 410 -4.55 13.64 3.38
C ASP A 410 -4.97 12.16 3.36
N VAL A 411 -4.25 11.31 2.61
CA VAL A 411 -4.41 9.85 2.60
C VAL A 411 -4.05 9.26 3.95
N GLN A 412 -2.93 9.67 4.56
CA GLN A 412 -2.54 9.24 5.92
C GLN A 412 -3.63 9.62 6.96
N GLY A 413 -4.24 10.79 6.82
CA GLY A 413 -5.36 11.23 7.66
C GLY A 413 -6.64 10.40 7.49
N VAL A 414 -6.88 9.83 6.30
CA VAL A 414 -7.97 8.87 6.06
C VAL A 414 -7.60 7.50 6.65
N GLN A 415 -6.41 6.98 6.37
CA GLN A 415 -5.88 5.75 6.95
C GLN A 415 -6.02 5.71 8.49
N PHE A 416 -5.67 6.79 9.19
CA PHE A 416 -5.90 6.91 10.64
C PHE A 416 -7.38 6.92 11.03
N SER A 417 -8.22 7.65 10.29
CA SER A 417 -9.67 7.73 10.54
C SER A 417 -10.35 6.36 10.44
N ASP A 418 -9.85 5.52 9.53
CA ASP A 418 -10.28 4.14 9.33
C ASP A 418 -9.65 3.20 10.36
N PHE A 419 -8.36 3.32 10.65
CA PHE A 419 -7.69 2.58 11.72
C PHE A 419 -8.41 2.75 13.07
N HIS A 420 -8.80 3.97 13.44
CA HIS A 420 -9.61 4.23 14.64
C HIS A 420 -10.93 3.44 14.61
N THR A 421 -11.66 3.46 13.49
CA THR A 421 -12.99 2.85 13.39
C THR A 421 -12.90 1.32 13.37
N ARG A 422 -11.98 0.78 12.56
CA ARG A 422 -11.77 -0.65 12.34
C ARG A 422 -11.10 -1.35 13.51
N SER A 423 -10.16 -0.69 14.19
CA SER A 423 -9.49 -1.27 15.37
C SER A 423 -10.50 -1.68 16.44
N GLN A 424 -11.53 -0.88 16.71
CA GLN A 424 -12.54 -1.23 17.73
C GLN A 424 -13.45 -2.37 17.29
N ILE A 425 -13.92 -2.37 16.03
CA ILE A 425 -14.72 -3.47 15.45
C ILE A 425 -13.94 -4.80 15.49
N ILE A 426 -12.64 -4.76 15.19
CA ILE A 426 -11.81 -5.97 15.13
C ILE A 426 -11.34 -6.40 16.53
N ARG A 427 -11.10 -5.46 17.45
CA ARG A 427 -10.83 -5.71 18.87
C ARG A 427 -11.99 -6.42 19.58
N GLN A 428 -13.24 -6.09 19.21
CA GLN A 428 -14.45 -6.77 19.72
C GLN A 428 -14.52 -8.27 19.34
N LYS A 429 -13.76 -8.75 18.34
CA LYS A 429 -13.61 -10.19 18.03
C LYS A 429 -12.79 -10.95 19.10
N GLY A 430 -12.17 -10.23 20.04
CA GLY A 430 -11.45 -10.79 21.17
C GLY A 430 -10.18 -11.55 20.79
N ASN A 431 -9.77 -12.48 21.66
CA ASN A 431 -8.62 -13.35 21.48
C ASN A 431 -7.35 -12.56 21.04
N ILE A 432 -6.72 -13.01 19.96
CA ILE A 432 -5.46 -12.51 19.40
C ILE A 432 -5.57 -11.04 18.95
N PHE A 433 -6.74 -10.63 18.45
CA PHE A 433 -6.99 -9.26 17.99
C PHE A 433 -7.27 -8.29 19.16
N GLY A 434 -7.75 -8.80 20.28
CA GLY A 434 -7.82 -8.08 21.56
C GLY A 434 -6.44 -7.76 22.17
N GLN A 435 -5.35 -8.31 21.63
CA GLN A 435 -3.98 -8.08 22.09
C GLN A 435 -3.13 -7.25 21.11
N LEU A 436 -3.50 -7.20 19.82
CA LEU A 436 -2.73 -6.53 18.76
C LEU A 436 -3.26 -5.15 18.35
N LEU A 437 -4.37 -4.69 18.95
CA LEU A 437 -5.07 -3.46 18.59
C LEU A 437 -5.27 -2.57 19.81
N PRO A 438 -5.23 -1.23 19.67
CA PRO A 438 -5.45 -0.31 20.78
C PRO A 438 -6.93 -0.34 21.20
N LYS A 439 -7.19 -0.02 22.46
CA LYS A 439 -8.54 0.25 22.99
C LYS A 439 -9.08 1.57 22.43
N GLU A 440 -10.34 1.85 22.69
CA GLU A 440 -10.98 3.10 22.27
C GLU A 440 -10.53 4.30 23.12
N GLU A 441 -10.26 4.09 24.41
CA GLU A 441 -9.68 5.11 25.30
C GLU A 441 -8.32 5.60 24.75
N ASP A 442 -7.42 4.66 24.37
CA ASP A 442 -6.05 4.84 23.87
C ASP A 442 -5.90 5.98 22.85
N PHE A 443 -6.88 6.18 21.95
CA PHE A 443 -6.89 7.26 20.95
C PHE A 443 -6.96 8.66 21.58
N SER A 444 -7.84 8.85 22.57
CA SER A 444 -7.89 10.13 23.28
C SER A 444 -6.66 10.36 24.14
N GLN A 445 -5.95 9.27 24.48
CA GLN A 445 -4.74 9.31 25.29
C GLN A 445 -3.45 9.55 24.49
N ALA A 446 -3.43 9.25 23.20
CA ALA A 446 -2.22 9.07 22.41
C ALA A 446 -1.43 10.36 22.09
N LEU A 447 -0.15 10.18 21.77
CA LEU A 447 0.70 11.19 21.15
C LEU A 447 0.56 11.15 19.62
N TYR A 448 0.44 12.31 19.00
CA TYR A 448 0.23 12.49 17.57
C TYR A 448 1.41 13.25 16.96
N THR A 449 2.34 12.51 16.35
CA THR A 449 3.58 13.07 15.80
C THR A 449 3.46 13.39 14.31
N PHE A 450 4.02 14.53 13.89
CA PHE A 450 4.04 14.99 12.50
C PHE A 450 5.44 15.46 12.08
N ASP A 451 6.11 14.78 11.16
CA ASP A 451 7.34 15.24 10.47
C ASP A 451 7.18 15.09 8.94
N ILE A 452 6.76 16.18 8.28
CA ILE A 452 6.44 16.20 6.85
C ILE A 452 6.55 17.62 6.26
N GLY A 453 6.75 17.69 4.93
CA GLY A 453 6.77 18.92 4.14
C GLY A 453 8.07 19.15 3.39
N GLN A 454 9.14 18.41 3.74
CA GLN A 454 10.44 18.48 3.08
C GLN A 454 10.34 18.13 1.58
N ASN A 455 9.50 17.14 1.28
CA ASN A 455 9.23 16.68 -0.08
C ASN A 455 8.47 17.72 -0.91
N ASP A 456 7.50 18.43 -0.33
CA ASP A 456 6.70 19.45 -1.04
C ASP A 456 7.58 20.60 -1.53
N LEU A 457 8.43 21.16 -0.64
CA LEU A 457 9.34 22.25 -1.00
C LEU A 457 10.26 21.86 -2.16
N THR A 458 10.74 20.62 -2.14
CA THR A 458 11.65 20.11 -3.16
C THR A 458 10.94 19.66 -4.42
N ALA A 459 9.62 19.41 -4.38
CA ALA A 459 8.81 19.07 -5.54
C ALA A 459 8.72 20.24 -6.51
N GLY A 460 8.49 21.46 -6.01
CA GLY A 460 8.53 22.66 -6.85
C GLY A 460 9.88 22.85 -7.53
N TYR A 461 10.99 22.65 -6.81
CA TYR A 461 12.33 22.71 -7.42
C TYR A 461 12.58 21.60 -8.45
N LYS A 462 12.06 20.36 -8.24
CA LYS A 462 12.09 19.31 -9.29
C LYS A 462 11.30 19.70 -10.55
N LEU A 463 10.33 20.61 -10.43
CA LEU A 463 9.54 21.19 -11.52
C LEU A 463 10.11 22.54 -12.03
N ASN A 464 11.38 22.85 -11.73
CA ASN A 464 12.09 24.07 -12.10
C ASN A 464 11.46 25.39 -11.59
N MET A 465 10.66 25.34 -10.52
CA MET A 465 10.09 26.54 -9.90
C MET A 465 11.16 27.38 -9.21
N SER A 466 11.00 28.71 -9.24
CA SER A 466 11.83 29.64 -8.46
C SER A 466 11.56 29.53 -6.95
N THR A 467 12.50 29.99 -6.13
CA THR A 467 12.33 30.08 -4.67
C THR A 467 11.03 30.80 -4.27
N ASP A 468 10.61 31.83 -5.00
CA ASP A 468 9.40 32.58 -4.66
C ASP A 468 8.12 31.88 -5.13
N GLN A 469 8.16 31.15 -6.26
CA GLN A 469 7.08 30.24 -6.66
C GLN A 469 6.92 29.08 -5.67
N VAL A 470 8.03 28.57 -5.10
CA VAL A 470 7.99 27.57 -4.02
C VAL A 470 7.38 28.16 -2.74
N LYS A 471 7.80 29.36 -2.32
CA LYS A 471 7.20 30.06 -1.17
C LYS A 471 5.71 30.36 -1.37
N ALA A 472 5.26 30.66 -2.59
CA ALA A 472 3.89 31.05 -2.89
C ALA A 472 2.84 29.99 -2.52
N TYR A 473 3.16 28.68 -2.62
CA TYR A 473 2.22 27.61 -2.24
C TYR A 473 2.39 27.08 -0.80
N VAL A 474 3.36 27.55 -0.02
CA VAL A 474 3.51 27.15 1.39
C VAL A 474 2.26 27.37 2.24
N PRO A 475 1.48 28.48 2.09
CA PRO A 475 0.22 28.66 2.83
C PRO A 475 -0.83 27.57 2.55
N ASP A 476 -0.90 27.07 1.30
CA ASP A 476 -1.79 25.98 0.89
C ASP A 476 -1.40 24.65 1.58
N LEU A 477 -0.10 24.31 1.61
CA LEU A 477 0.39 23.14 2.34
C LEU A 477 -0.04 23.19 3.82
N LEU A 478 0.18 24.33 4.48
CA LEU A 478 -0.09 24.47 5.90
C LEU A 478 -1.60 24.51 6.23
N PHE A 479 -2.44 24.94 5.29
CA PHE A 479 -3.89 24.76 5.35
C PHE A 479 -4.28 23.27 5.29
N GLN A 480 -3.69 22.50 4.36
CA GLN A 480 -3.95 21.06 4.22
C GLN A 480 -3.48 20.26 5.44
N LEU A 481 -2.28 20.53 5.97
CA LEU A 481 -1.78 20.00 7.25
C LEU A 481 -2.75 20.29 8.40
N SER A 482 -3.21 21.55 8.52
CA SER A 482 -4.17 21.95 9.55
C SER A 482 -5.50 21.20 9.44
N ASN A 483 -5.96 20.89 8.23
CA ASN A 483 -7.18 20.11 8.00
C ASN A 483 -7.03 18.63 8.38
N VAL A 484 -5.85 18.03 8.19
CA VAL A 484 -5.59 16.65 8.65
C VAL A 484 -5.52 16.60 10.18
N ILE A 485 -4.84 17.56 10.83
CA ILE A 485 -4.83 17.70 12.29
C ILE A 485 -6.26 17.83 12.85
N LYS A 486 -7.13 18.60 12.19
CA LYS A 486 -8.56 18.73 12.57
C LYS A 486 -9.33 17.41 12.44
N LYS A 487 -9.08 16.59 11.41
CA LYS A 487 -9.66 15.24 11.29
C LYS A 487 -9.21 14.34 12.45
N VAL A 488 -7.91 14.35 12.78
CA VAL A 488 -7.33 13.58 13.90
C VAL A 488 -7.95 13.99 15.25
N TYR A 489 -8.11 15.30 15.48
CA TYR A 489 -8.77 15.83 16.67
C TYR A 489 -10.25 15.42 16.77
N ALA A 490 -10.97 15.41 15.64
CA ALA A 490 -12.36 14.95 15.58
C ALA A 490 -12.49 13.44 15.86
N LYS A 491 -11.47 12.65 15.49
CA LYS A 491 -11.28 11.24 15.88
C LYS A 491 -10.55 11.08 17.23
N GLY A 492 -10.85 11.98 18.18
CA GLY A 492 -10.44 11.86 19.58
C GLY A 492 -9.05 12.40 19.95
N GLY A 493 -8.13 12.63 19.02
CA GLY A 493 -6.72 12.94 19.34
C GLY A 493 -6.51 14.25 20.13
N ARG A 494 -5.63 14.23 21.16
CA ARG A 494 -5.45 15.36 22.10
C ARG A 494 -4.02 15.89 22.27
N SER A 495 -2.97 15.14 21.92
CA SER A 495 -1.60 15.55 22.22
C SER A 495 -0.76 15.58 20.94
N PHE A 496 -0.46 16.75 20.39
CA PHE A 496 0.20 16.90 19.09
C PHE A 496 1.66 17.37 19.23
N TRP A 497 2.57 16.69 18.53
CA TRP A 497 4.02 16.94 18.55
C TRP A 497 4.53 17.11 17.11
N ILE A 498 4.64 18.38 16.69
CA ILE A 498 4.77 18.78 15.29
C ILE A 498 6.18 19.29 15.04
N HIS A 499 6.96 18.56 14.25
CA HIS A 499 8.31 18.93 13.85
C HIS A 499 8.25 19.96 12.72
N ASN A 500 9.22 20.86 12.68
CA ASN A 500 9.45 21.74 11.53
C ASN A 500 10.36 21.07 10.48
N THR A 501 10.43 21.59 9.25
CA THR A 501 11.22 20.94 8.20
C THR A 501 12.71 21.24 8.33
N GLY A 502 13.56 20.26 8.00
CA GLY A 502 15.02 20.39 8.11
C GLY A 502 15.65 21.39 7.11
N PRO A 503 16.96 21.65 7.24
CA PRO A 503 17.70 22.51 6.33
C PRO A 503 17.94 21.81 4.98
N VAL A 504 16.95 21.88 4.09
CA VAL A 504 16.95 21.28 2.74
C VAL A 504 18.20 21.64 1.95
N GLY A 505 18.68 22.87 2.07
CA GLY A 505 19.90 23.34 1.40
C GLY A 505 21.19 22.68 1.87
N CYS A 506 21.18 21.94 2.98
CA CYS A 506 22.32 21.16 3.44
C CYS A 506 22.34 19.71 2.91
N LEU A 507 21.26 19.24 2.27
CA LEU A 507 21.15 17.82 1.87
C LEU A 507 22.02 17.53 0.64
N PRO A 508 22.87 16.48 0.65
CA PRO A 508 23.76 16.15 -0.47
C PRO A 508 23.05 16.02 -1.83
N TYR A 509 21.84 15.46 -1.89
CA TYR A 509 21.10 15.35 -3.15
C TYR A 509 20.68 16.70 -3.72
N VAL A 510 20.45 17.72 -2.88
CA VAL A 510 20.13 19.10 -3.31
C VAL A 510 21.39 19.76 -3.84
N MET A 511 22.52 19.56 -3.14
CA MET A 511 23.84 20.07 -3.50
C MET A 511 24.44 19.44 -4.78
N ASP A 512 23.94 18.26 -5.19
CA ASP A 512 24.28 17.57 -6.44
C ASP A 512 23.29 17.87 -7.58
N ARG A 513 21.99 17.84 -7.31
CA ARG A 513 20.93 17.91 -8.34
C ARG A 513 20.71 19.30 -8.91
N PHE A 514 21.00 20.35 -8.16
CA PHE A 514 20.68 21.73 -8.54
C PHE A 514 21.95 22.59 -8.71
N MET A 515 21.93 23.49 -9.70
CA MET A 515 23.03 24.43 -9.91
C MET A 515 23.04 25.48 -8.81
N ILE A 516 24.02 25.39 -7.91
CA ILE A 516 24.23 26.28 -6.78
C ILE A 516 25.58 26.97 -6.96
N THR A 517 25.58 28.31 -7.05
CA THR A 517 26.81 29.09 -7.20
C THR A 517 27.54 29.23 -5.86
N THR A 518 28.84 29.52 -5.88
CA THR A 518 29.62 29.74 -4.65
C THR A 518 29.05 30.86 -3.77
N ALA A 519 28.47 31.90 -4.37
CA ALA A 519 27.80 32.99 -3.65
C ALA A 519 26.45 32.60 -3.02
N GLN A 520 25.86 31.46 -3.42
CA GLN A 520 24.63 30.91 -2.84
C GLN A 520 24.90 29.94 -1.68
N VAL A 521 26.16 29.61 -1.39
CA VAL A 521 26.56 28.70 -0.30
C VAL A 521 26.83 29.50 0.98
N ASP A 522 26.36 29.01 2.13
CA ASP A 522 26.60 29.61 3.44
C ASP A 522 27.96 29.22 4.06
N LYS A 523 28.27 29.83 5.21
CA LYS A 523 29.52 29.59 5.96
C LYS A 523 29.75 28.13 6.43
N TYR A 524 28.73 27.27 6.36
CA TYR A 524 28.83 25.86 6.73
C TYR A 524 28.85 24.93 5.52
N GLY A 525 28.49 25.41 4.33
CA GLY A 525 28.48 24.64 3.07
C GLY A 525 27.10 24.38 2.49
N CYS A 526 26.03 24.94 3.06
CA CYS A 526 24.66 24.70 2.62
C CYS A 526 24.15 25.76 1.63
N ALA A 527 23.26 25.38 0.71
CA ALA A 527 22.64 26.28 -0.25
C ALA A 527 21.56 27.18 0.40
N ASN A 528 21.86 28.47 0.52
CA ASN A 528 20.96 29.48 1.08
C ASN A 528 19.57 29.52 0.43
N PRO A 529 19.39 29.49 -0.91
CA PRO A 529 18.06 29.64 -1.53
C PRO A 529 17.04 28.60 -1.06
N PHE A 530 17.48 27.36 -0.83
CA PHE A 530 16.65 26.26 -0.34
C PHE A 530 16.41 26.38 1.18
N ASN A 531 17.45 26.72 1.94
CA ASN A 531 17.33 26.98 3.39
C ASN A 531 16.39 28.17 3.70
N GLU A 532 16.32 29.18 2.85
CA GLU A 532 15.35 30.29 2.97
C GLU A 532 13.89 29.86 2.73
N VAL A 533 13.65 28.80 1.95
CA VAL A 533 12.32 28.19 1.88
C VAL A 533 12.03 27.38 3.14
N SER A 534 12.96 26.55 3.61
CA SER A 534 12.79 25.83 4.89
C SER A 534 12.44 26.78 6.04
N LYS A 535 13.17 27.89 6.19
CA LYS A 535 12.88 28.92 7.20
C LYS A 535 11.49 29.54 7.01
N TYR A 536 11.09 29.84 5.77
CA TYR A 536 9.77 30.42 5.48
C TYR A 536 8.62 29.44 5.80
N PHE A 537 8.78 28.16 5.44
CA PHE A 537 7.87 27.09 5.83
C PHE A 537 7.79 26.97 7.36
N ASN A 538 8.92 26.94 8.05
CA ASN A 538 8.99 26.82 9.51
C ASN A 538 8.37 28.01 10.25
N LEU A 539 8.53 29.22 9.72
CA LEU A 539 7.91 30.45 10.22
C LEU A 539 6.38 30.41 10.09
N LEU A 540 5.86 29.99 8.94
CA LEU A 540 4.41 29.88 8.73
C LEU A 540 3.82 28.70 9.50
N LEU A 541 4.52 27.56 9.58
CA LEU A 541 4.13 26.40 10.38
C LEU A 541 3.95 26.78 11.85
N LYS A 542 4.89 27.54 12.44
CA LYS A 542 4.74 28.01 13.83
C LYS A 542 3.49 28.89 14.02
N LYS A 543 3.14 29.72 13.03
CA LYS A 543 1.88 30.49 13.04
C LYS A 543 0.65 29.57 12.95
N SER A 544 0.68 28.53 12.10
CA SER A 544 -0.39 27.54 12.01
C SER A 544 -0.57 26.76 13.31
N VAL A 545 0.51 26.36 14.01
CA VAL A 545 0.41 25.71 15.33
C VAL A 545 -0.18 26.65 16.38
N VAL A 546 0.23 27.92 16.40
CA VAL A 546 -0.37 28.95 17.29
C VAL A 546 -1.86 29.18 16.99
N GLN A 547 -2.29 29.04 15.73
CA GLN A 547 -3.70 29.12 15.37
C GLN A 547 -4.48 27.85 15.77
N LEU A 548 -3.90 26.65 15.55
CA LEU A 548 -4.50 25.37 15.96
C LEU A 548 -4.73 25.29 17.47
N ARG A 549 -3.82 25.84 18.30
CA ARG A 549 -4.04 25.99 19.77
C ARG A 549 -5.32 26.75 20.12
N LYS A 550 -5.69 27.77 19.34
CA LYS A 550 -6.90 28.58 19.56
C LYS A 550 -8.16 27.87 19.04
N GLU A 551 -8.04 27.19 17.91
CA GLU A 551 -9.16 26.50 17.25
C GLU A 551 -9.52 25.17 17.92
N LEU A 552 -8.56 24.52 18.60
CA LEU A 552 -8.69 23.17 19.15
C LEU A 552 -8.33 23.12 20.66
N PRO A 553 -9.03 23.89 21.53
CA PRO A 553 -8.62 24.16 22.91
C PRO A 553 -8.66 22.95 23.87
N LEU A 554 -9.18 21.80 23.43
CA LEU A 554 -9.11 20.54 24.20
C LEU A 554 -7.79 19.77 23.96
N ALA A 555 -6.96 20.22 23.03
CA ALA A 555 -5.70 19.56 22.68
C ALA A 555 -4.45 20.39 23.06
N ALA A 556 -3.38 19.69 23.40
CA ALA A 556 -2.04 20.25 23.56
C ALA A 556 -1.29 20.20 22.22
N PHE A 557 -0.51 21.25 21.93
CA PHE A 557 0.27 21.38 20.70
C PHE A 557 1.69 21.84 20.99
N THR A 558 2.66 20.96 20.77
CA THR A 558 4.09 21.26 20.85
C THR A 558 4.66 21.35 19.45
N TYR A 559 5.24 22.50 19.11
CA TYR A 559 6.05 22.72 17.90
C TYR A 559 7.51 22.45 18.23
N VAL A 560 8.26 21.80 17.34
CA VAL A 560 9.65 21.37 17.60
C VAL A 560 10.60 21.86 16.50
N ASP A 561 11.64 22.59 16.89
CA ASP A 561 12.63 23.19 15.98
C ASP A 561 13.77 22.23 15.62
N VAL A 562 13.46 21.15 14.91
CA VAL A 562 14.46 20.22 14.38
C VAL A 562 15.33 20.85 13.28
N TYR A 563 14.91 21.95 12.65
CA TYR A 563 15.75 22.74 11.73
C TYR A 563 17.01 23.24 12.42
N SER A 564 16.88 23.94 13.55
CA SER A 564 18.03 24.49 14.28
C SER A 564 18.96 23.39 14.79
N VAL A 565 18.40 22.26 15.24
CA VAL A 565 19.15 21.07 15.65
C VAL A 565 19.93 20.46 14.48
N LYS A 566 19.25 20.12 13.37
CA LYS A 566 19.86 19.54 12.15
C LYS A 566 20.90 20.49 11.52
N TYR A 567 20.66 21.80 11.52
CA TYR A 567 21.61 22.80 10.99
C TYR A 567 22.85 22.96 11.88
N SER A 568 22.69 22.96 13.20
CA SER A 568 23.82 23.01 14.14
C SER A 568 24.69 21.76 14.07
N LEU A 569 24.08 20.57 13.93
CA LEU A 569 24.78 19.30 13.74
C LEU A 569 25.68 19.35 12.50
N ILE A 570 25.16 19.82 11.37
CA ILE A 570 25.89 19.93 10.11
C ILE A 570 27.02 20.99 10.22
N GLY A 571 26.72 22.16 10.76
CA GLY A 571 27.69 23.26 10.90
C GLY A 571 28.82 23.00 11.92
N HIS A 572 28.61 22.07 12.86
CA HIS A 572 29.58 21.77 13.93
C HIS A 572 30.05 20.30 13.96
N ALA A 573 29.71 19.49 12.94
CA ALA A 573 29.93 18.04 12.86
C ALA A 573 31.22 17.53 13.53
N LYS A 574 32.39 18.06 13.14
CA LYS A 574 33.70 17.63 13.68
C LYS A 574 33.87 17.83 15.20
N LYS A 575 33.18 18.80 15.80
CA LYS A 575 33.16 19.03 17.26
C LYS A 575 32.20 18.10 17.99
N LEU A 576 31.27 17.48 17.27
CA LEU A 576 30.21 16.60 17.77
C LEU A 576 30.50 15.12 17.49
N GLY A 577 31.71 14.77 17.02
CA GLY A 577 32.13 13.40 16.70
C GLY A 577 31.85 12.97 15.25
N PHE A 578 31.24 13.82 14.42
CA PHE A 578 30.85 13.48 13.05
C PHE A 578 31.85 13.97 11.98
N GLU A 579 32.09 13.13 10.99
CA GLU A 579 32.94 13.41 9.83
C GLU A 579 32.15 13.85 8.59
N ASN A 580 32.77 14.72 7.78
CA ASN A 580 32.39 15.00 6.40
C ASN A 580 30.87 15.20 6.18
N PRO A 581 30.24 16.24 6.77
CA PRO A 581 28.78 16.35 6.92
C PRO A 581 27.97 16.25 5.62
N PHE A 582 28.58 16.55 4.47
CA PHE A 582 27.95 16.49 3.14
C PHE A 582 28.28 15.23 2.33
N LEU A 583 29.01 14.25 2.89
CA LEU A 583 29.31 12.99 2.21
C LEU A 583 28.35 11.90 2.69
N ALA A 584 27.53 11.36 1.79
CA ALA A 584 26.67 10.22 2.08
C ALA A 584 27.50 8.98 2.47
N CYS A 585 27.07 8.27 3.51
CA CYS A 585 27.67 6.99 3.89
C CYS A 585 27.40 5.92 2.82
N CYS A 586 26.13 5.69 2.50
CA CYS A 586 25.69 4.74 1.48
C CYS A 586 25.44 5.41 0.13
N GLY A 587 26.21 5.05 -0.90
CA GLY A 587 26.06 5.68 -2.21
C GLY A 587 27.16 5.32 -3.19
N HIS A 588 27.24 6.05 -4.31
CA HIS A 588 28.16 5.73 -5.41
C HIS A 588 28.69 6.96 -6.15
N GLY A 589 29.85 7.47 -5.71
CA GLY A 589 30.66 8.42 -6.47
C GLY A 589 30.12 9.85 -6.51
N GLY A 590 30.66 10.67 -7.42
CA GLY A 590 30.41 12.12 -7.42
C GLY A 590 31.04 12.83 -6.21
N LYS A 591 30.83 14.15 -6.10
CA LYS A 591 31.43 14.99 -5.05
C LYS A 591 30.99 14.60 -3.63
N TYR A 592 29.76 14.10 -3.49
CA TYR A 592 29.08 13.88 -2.21
C TYR A 592 28.83 12.41 -1.88
N ASN A 593 29.47 11.48 -2.61
CA ASN A 593 29.14 10.04 -2.65
C ASN A 593 27.66 9.77 -2.99
N TYR A 594 27.05 10.60 -3.83
CA TYR A 594 25.65 10.53 -4.22
C TYR A 594 25.50 10.50 -5.73
N ASN A 595 24.54 9.73 -6.23
CA ASN A 595 24.20 9.65 -7.64
C ASN A 595 22.69 9.38 -7.80
N ARG A 596 21.97 10.30 -8.46
CA ARG A 596 20.51 10.21 -8.63
C ARG A 596 20.01 8.95 -9.37
N PHE A 597 20.89 8.29 -10.12
CA PHE A 597 20.60 7.06 -10.87
C PHE A 597 21.13 5.79 -10.20
N ILE A 598 22.04 5.92 -9.23
CA ILE A 598 22.67 4.79 -8.51
C ILE A 598 22.50 5.04 -7.01
N LYS A 599 21.26 4.85 -6.53
CA LYS A 599 20.85 5.04 -5.13
C LYS A 599 21.51 4.02 -4.20
N CYS A 600 21.56 4.30 -2.90
CA CYS A 600 21.95 3.33 -1.86
C CYS A 600 21.32 1.93 -2.09
N GLY A 601 22.13 0.87 -1.98
CA GLY A 601 21.71 -0.52 -2.21
C GLY A 601 21.59 -0.94 -3.67
N SER A 602 21.87 -0.06 -4.64
CA SER A 602 21.89 -0.42 -6.07
C SER A 602 22.86 -1.56 -6.36
N LYS A 603 22.41 -2.55 -7.14
CA LYS A 603 23.19 -3.73 -7.54
C LYS A 603 23.58 -3.69 -9.01
N LYS A 604 24.64 -4.44 -9.36
CA LYS A 604 25.01 -4.78 -10.74
C LYS A 604 25.38 -6.27 -10.81
N VAL A 605 24.97 -6.95 -11.89
CA VAL A 605 25.44 -8.31 -12.18
C VAL A 605 26.83 -8.22 -12.82
N VAL A 606 27.80 -8.94 -12.26
CA VAL A 606 29.16 -9.10 -12.79
C VAL A 606 29.50 -10.58 -12.74
N ASN A 607 29.88 -11.16 -13.88
CA ASN A 607 30.20 -12.59 -14.03
C ASN A 607 29.14 -13.53 -13.43
N GLY A 608 27.85 -13.20 -13.63
CA GLY A 608 26.71 -13.96 -13.11
C GLY A 608 26.35 -13.74 -11.64
N LYS A 609 27.16 -12.98 -10.89
CA LYS A 609 26.91 -12.66 -9.47
C LYS A 609 26.38 -11.24 -9.30
N GLU A 610 25.36 -11.04 -8.48
CA GLU A 610 24.97 -9.71 -8.01
C GLU A 610 26.01 -9.13 -7.04
N ILE A 611 26.40 -7.87 -7.27
CA ILE A 611 27.28 -7.09 -6.40
C ILE A 611 26.60 -5.76 -6.10
N VAL A 612 26.53 -5.35 -4.83
CA VAL A 612 26.07 -4.01 -4.44
C VAL A 612 27.14 -3.00 -4.87
N ILE A 613 26.78 -2.05 -5.73
CA ILE A 613 27.69 -1.02 -6.24
C ILE A 613 27.55 0.31 -5.49
N ALA A 614 26.39 0.56 -4.86
CA ALA A 614 26.18 1.64 -3.91
C ALA A 614 26.12 1.06 -2.49
N SER A 615 27.28 0.70 -1.96
CA SER A 615 27.45 0.11 -0.64
C SER A 615 27.47 1.18 0.46
N SER A 616 27.31 0.74 1.71
CA SER A 616 27.54 1.54 2.90
C SER A 616 29.01 1.96 3.03
N CYS A 617 29.26 2.95 3.88
CA CYS A 617 30.60 3.32 4.31
C CYS A 617 31.08 2.40 5.44
N LYS A 618 32.39 2.40 5.74
CA LYS A 618 32.96 1.49 6.76
C LYS A 618 32.37 1.70 8.17
N ASP A 619 31.93 2.91 8.48
CA ASP A 619 31.42 3.30 9.79
C ASP A 619 30.31 4.36 9.63
N PRO A 620 29.03 3.95 9.71
CA PRO A 620 27.89 4.89 9.69
C PRO A 620 27.82 5.79 10.93
N SER A 621 28.40 5.39 12.07
CA SER A 621 28.23 6.09 13.35
C SER A 621 28.87 7.48 13.35
N VAL A 622 29.96 7.65 12.59
CA VAL A 622 30.63 8.94 12.39
C VAL A 622 30.05 9.76 11.23
N ARG A 623 28.91 9.38 10.63
CA ARG A 623 28.31 10.10 9.49
C ARG A 623 26.96 10.69 9.82
N ILE A 624 26.67 11.85 9.22
CA ILE A 624 25.37 12.53 9.39
C ILE A 624 24.38 12.08 8.32
N SER A 625 24.76 12.14 7.03
CA SER A 625 23.89 11.70 5.94
C SER A 625 24.10 10.22 5.61
N TRP A 626 23.00 9.49 5.57
CA TRP A 626 22.96 8.10 5.16
C TRP A 626 23.12 7.95 3.64
N ASP A 627 22.10 8.33 2.87
CA ASP A 627 22.02 8.11 1.41
C ASP A 627 22.07 9.40 0.57
N GLY A 628 22.42 10.52 1.19
CA GLY A 628 22.39 11.85 0.60
C GLY A 628 21.04 12.58 0.71
N THR A 629 20.00 11.93 1.25
CA THR A 629 18.69 12.52 1.57
C THR A 629 18.37 12.37 3.06
N HIS A 630 18.61 11.18 3.61
CA HIS A 630 18.26 10.78 4.96
C HIS A 630 19.44 10.86 5.93
N PHE A 631 19.14 10.74 7.22
CA PHE A 631 20.09 10.80 8.33
C PHE A 631 20.40 9.38 8.83
N THR A 632 21.62 9.18 9.35
CA THR A 632 22.02 7.92 9.99
C THR A 632 21.32 7.73 11.34
N GLU A 633 21.32 6.50 11.86
CA GLU A 633 20.85 6.22 13.22
C GLU A 633 21.57 7.08 14.27
N ALA A 634 22.90 7.19 14.17
CA ALA A 634 23.70 7.99 15.11
C ALA A 634 23.32 9.47 15.08
N ALA A 635 23.04 10.02 13.89
CA ALA A 635 22.57 11.39 13.76
C ALA A 635 21.11 11.57 14.26
N ASN A 636 20.23 10.58 13.99
CA ASN A 636 18.86 10.56 14.53
C ASN A 636 18.84 10.54 16.06
N LYS A 637 19.70 9.73 16.68
CA LYS A 637 19.86 9.67 18.15
C LYS A 637 20.37 11.00 18.71
N TRP A 638 21.38 11.61 18.08
CA TRP A 638 21.89 12.91 18.51
C TRP A 638 20.81 14.00 18.45
N ILE A 639 19.99 14.00 17.39
CA ILE A 639 18.86 14.93 17.23
C ILE A 639 17.81 14.70 18.32
N PHE A 640 17.46 13.44 18.62
CA PHE A 640 16.53 13.08 19.68
C PHE A 640 16.97 13.65 21.04
N ASP A 641 18.25 13.45 21.39
CA ASP A 641 18.83 13.90 22.66
C ASP A 641 18.77 15.43 22.86
N GLN A 642 18.69 16.21 21.78
CA GLN A 642 18.51 17.67 21.88
C GLN A 642 17.04 18.05 22.12
N ILE A 643 16.07 17.34 21.55
CA ILE A 643 14.65 17.74 21.56
C ILE A 643 13.84 17.15 22.72
N VAL A 644 14.22 15.98 23.25
CA VAL A 644 13.41 15.21 24.21
C VAL A 644 13.09 15.97 25.51
N ASN A 645 14.00 16.85 25.95
CA ASN A 645 13.85 17.65 27.17
C ASN A 645 13.04 18.95 26.96
N GLY A 646 12.59 19.26 25.74
CA GLY A 646 11.82 20.46 25.43
C GLY A 646 12.63 21.72 25.09
N SER A 647 13.98 21.67 25.07
CA SER A 647 14.82 22.87 24.82
C SER A 647 14.64 23.49 23.44
N PHE A 648 14.19 22.70 22.46
CA PHE A 648 13.85 23.15 21.10
C PHE A 648 12.33 23.14 20.83
N SER A 649 11.53 23.06 21.90
CA SER A 649 10.07 23.00 21.83
C SER A 649 9.42 24.35 22.13
N ASP A 650 8.26 24.57 21.53
CA ASP A 650 7.33 25.65 21.82
C ASP A 650 5.95 25.01 22.11
N PRO A 651 5.39 25.10 23.33
CA PRO A 651 6.05 25.57 24.55
C PRO A 651 7.28 24.71 24.91
N PRO A 652 8.23 25.21 25.74
CA PRO A 652 9.43 24.46 26.13
C PRO A 652 9.08 23.37 27.15
N ILE A 653 8.51 22.28 26.67
CA ILE A 653 7.98 21.17 27.46
C ILE A 653 8.65 19.84 27.04
N PRO A 654 9.08 18.98 28.00
CA PRO A 654 9.59 17.65 27.71
C PRO A 654 8.56 16.77 26.98
N LEU A 655 9.07 15.82 26.18
CA LEU A 655 8.25 14.86 25.42
C LEU A 655 7.23 14.11 26.29
N SER A 656 7.65 13.63 27.46
CA SER A 656 6.81 12.92 28.43
C SER A 656 5.68 13.76 29.04
N LEU A 657 5.71 15.09 28.87
CA LEU A 657 4.70 16.03 29.36
C LEU A 657 3.87 16.66 28.23
N ALA A 658 4.03 16.23 26.97
CA ALA A 658 3.41 16.83 25.79
C ALA A 658 1.86 16.78 25.73
N CYS A 659 1.20 16.04 26.63
CA CYS A 659 -0.27 16.06 26.81
C CYS A 659 -0.76 17.27 27.61
N ASN A 660 0.12 17.98 28.31
CA ASN A 660 -0.26 19.12 29.15
C ASN A 660 -0.50 20.36 28.28
N ARG A 661 -1.72 20.91 28.39
CA ARG A 661 -2.06 22.20 27.78
C ARG A 661 -1.45 23.32 28.62
N VAL A 662 -0.48 24.04 28.04
CA VAL A 662 0.05 25.28 28.61
C VAL A 662 -0.93 26.41 28.28
N ASN A 663 -1.49 27.04 29.31
CA ASN A 663 -2.40 28.18 29.15
C ASN A 663 -1.63 29.43 28.69
N HIS A 664 -2.15 30.11 27.68
CA HIS A 664 -1.65 31.36 27.11
C HIS A 664 -2.83 32.27 26.77
#